data_AF-A0A7C2XPM8-F1
#
_entry.id   AF-A0A7C2XPM8-F1
#
_cell.length_a   1.000
_cell.length_b   1.000
_cell.length_c   1.000
_cell.angle_alpha   90.00
_cell.angle_beta   90.00
_cell.angle_gamma   90.00
#
_symmetry.space_group_name_H-M   'P 1'
#
loop_
_entity.id
_entity.type
_entity.pdbx_description
1 polymer ?
#
loop_
_entity_poly.entity_id
_entity_poly.type
_entity_poly.pdbx_seq_one_letter_code
_entity_poly.pdbx_strand_id
1 'polypeptide(L)'
;MPVLFVRRIQELAFLVLLGAASLCAQQEPAPQPATTEQAFLIEKRYAYLRFENDGLYHLTQEIRVRLLTQAAIGQFGQLIFEYAAETERFELDFLRVQKADGEVVTVEPSAMQELTAPVSREAPIYTDWRQRHVTVPTLQVGDTLVYRFRLETHTPLVPGHFWFEHSFLPATMILEEILEIDLPADRPVHLKTAVAFQPEVREAAGRRIYRWHQTHPRPEAEPAEAEKKKEQENEEEKDKLADIQLSTFTSWEEIGRWYGALEREQRAVTETIRAQAEALTRDRKTPREKLEALYKFVNQKIRYVSLSFGVGHYRPHKAEQVLANRYGDCKDKHTLLAALAEAVGIEVVPVLIHSERTLDPEVPSPRQFNHLVSAVTLDGRTEYLDTTTEGAPFGLLMPSLRGKKALLIARREPARLVETPADPPFLQWHRIQVYGTIKNEGELEADLRYQFRGEDEVPLRQALRRLPQANWKNLAQALALLLGLEGEVADLQVTALEEMAEPLRLEFRFSQSKYLNRFARSAQLQLPLPQMTLPDEFPEAGAPPKEIELGSPYQTEYRIELELPEGYTARTPVPVRLERDYATYRSDYRLEGRKLIAERHLQKRQRTVPAERMRDYQVFLRAVRADEGQTLAVTRTSSDQPPNTSLGLFEAGEEALRANRSKDAVSILKRLVELEPEHPEAWNKLGEAYLHSGQIQMALEAFDRQIALNPYHEAAYRNRAQVHSILRNHQAAIADYRKQLEIKPLDAATLTSLGMLLLQEKQYDEAAEVLDKAIRLNTNPQLLSALRVSLGQALLHLGRREEALEQIDAATEDSPHPNTLNNVAYVLAVHNLELDRAQRYAEQAVAAATENLRNLSLDRLEPTKFIEVAALAAYWDTLGWIYFRKGDLERAESYIHAAWLLTQRGEVGDHLGQIYEQQGKKDLAVRIYAQAAVATQPLPETRERLLALVGNERKVEELTLKALNELSEARTVALGRLLEPPQTVHADFLLLFVPDGAGGARLQAVRFAEGAEVLRGFTEKLQQLDYPVRIPPDSQVQIPRRAILSCGEATGQCLLVLVLVVNAASRIVTLP
;
A
#
# COMPACT_ATOMS: atom_id res chain seq x y z
N MET A 1 17.04 -3.57 -4.26
CA MET A 1 16.38 -2.44 -3.58
C MET A 1 16.63 -1.00 -4.10
N PRO A 2 17.43 -0.69 -5.15
CA PRO A 2 17.13 0.46 -6.05
C PRO A 2 15.81 0.23 -6.83
N VAL A 3 15.34 -1.03 -6.79
CA VAL A 3 14.08 -1.57 -7.30
C VAL A 3 12.84 -0.79 -6.86
N LEU A 4 12.79 -0.03 -5.76
CA LEU A 4 11.59 0.74 -5.39
C LEU A 4 11.46 2.07 -6.15
N PHE A 5 12.55 2.80 -6.32
CA PHE A 5 12.58 4.02 -7.15
C PHE A 5 12.51 3.65 -8.63
N VAL A 6 13.24 2.61 -9.04
CA VAL A 6 13.15 2.05 -10.38
C VAL A 6 11.80 1.36 -10.64
N ARG A 7 11.16 0.68 -9.66
CA ARG A 7 9.76 0.19 -9.80
C ARG A 7 8.83 1.35 -9.97
N ARG A 8 8.88 2.39 -9.14
CA ARG A 8 7.97 3.53 -9.29
C ARG A 8 8.18 4.24 -10.63
N ILE A 9 9.42 4.39 -11.10
CA ILE A 9 9.70 4.93 -12.44
C ILE A 9 9.27 3.96 -13.54
N GLN A 10 9.44 2.65 -13.37
CA GLN A 10 9.00 1.62 -14.31
C GLN A 10 7.48 1.53 -14.35
N GLU A 11 6.78 1.56 -13.22
CA GLU A 11 5.33 1.61 -13.06
C GLU A 11 4.79 2.92 -13.65
N LEU A 12 5.40 4.08 -13.38
CA LEU A 12 5.03 5.33 -14.02
C LEU A 12 5.33 5.32 -15.53
N ALA A 13 6.46 4.76 -15.98
CA ALA A 13 6.76 4.60 -17.40
C ALA A 13 5.82 3.60 -18.08
N PHE A 14 5.39 2.55 -17.37
CA PHE A 14 4.42 1.56 -17.81
C PHE A 14 3.01 2.15 -17.87
N LEU A 15 2.64 3.00 -16.90
CA LEU A 15 1.41 3.82 -16.90
C LEU A 15 1.41 4.84 -18.05
N VAL A 16 2.55 5.49 -18.33
CA VAL A 16 2.71 6.40 -19.48
C VAL A 16 2.66 5.64 -20.82
N LEU A 17 3.15 4.39 -20.87
CA LEU A 17 3.03 3.50 -22.05
C LEU A 17 1.59 2.98 -22.24
N LEU A 18 0.88 2.65 -21.15
CA LEU A 18 -0.54 2.26 -21.16
C LEU A 18 -1.45 3.42 -21.59
N GLY A 19 -1.12 4.66 -21.25
CA GLY A 19 -1.83 5.85 -21.71
C GLY A 19 -1.80 6.06 -23.23
N ALA A 20 -0.89 5.37 -23.96
CA ALA A 20 -0.76 5.45 -25.41
C ALA A 20 -1.20 4.18 -26.15
N ALA A 21 -1.50 3.09 -25.44
CA ALA A 21 -1.94 1.83 -26.04
C ALA A 21 -3.00 1.15 -25.17
N SER A 22 -4.21 1.04 -25.72
CA SER A 22 -5.30 0.09 -25.38
C SER A 22 -6.54 0.69 -24.72
N LEU A 23 -7.43 1.25 -25.56
CA LEU A 23 -8.78 0.67 -25.64
C LEU A 23 -8.62 -0.76 -26.21
N CYS A 24 -9.29 -1.73 -25.58
CA CYS A 24 -9.22 -3.18 -25.85
C CYS A 24 -8.05 -3.94 -25.18
N ALA A 25 -8.16 -4.13 -23.86
CA ALA A 25 -7.74 -5.38 -23.22
C ALA A 25 -8.94 -5.89 -22.42
N GLN A 26 -9.39 -7.12 -22.73
CA GLN A 26 -10.40 -7.81 -21.93
C GLN A 26 -9.83 -8.00 -20.51
N GLN A 27 -10.59 -7.56 -19.51
CA GLN A 27 -10.29 -7.81 -18.10
C GLN A 27 -10.13 -9.32 -17.90
N GLU A 28 -8.95 -9.75 -17.47
CA GLU A 28 -8.82 -11.00 -16.73
C GLU A 28 -9.72 -10.88 -15.48
N PRO A 29 -10.54 -11.89 -15.16
CA PRO A 29 -11.36 -11.85 -13.97
C PRO A 29 -10.46 -11.76 -12.74
N ALA A 30 -10.81 -10.87 -11.82
CA ALA A 30 -10.11 -10.70 -10.55
C ALA A 30 -9.98 -12.05 -9.82
N PRO A 31 -8.84 -12.33 -9.17
CA PRO A 31 -8.70 -13.54 -8.37
C PRO A 31 -9.73 -13.51 -7.23
N GLN A 32 -10.58 -14.54 -7.19
CA GLN A 32 -11.49 -14.77 -6.06
C GLN A 32 -10.66 -15.08 -4.80
N PRO A 33 -11.12 -14.66 -3.60
CA PRO A 33 -10.47 -15.04 -2.36
C PRO A 33 -10.48 -16.57 -2.22
N ALA A 34 -9.29 -17.16 -2.05
CA ALA A 34 -9.13 -18.59 -1.90
C ALA A 34 -9.81 -19.06 -0.60
N THR A 35 -10.79 -19.94 -0.71
CA THR A 35 -11.23 -20.77 0.41
C THR A 35 -10.11 -21.75 0.77
N THR A 36 -9.91 -21.97 2.07
CA THR A 36 -8.88 -22.79 2.74
C THR A 36 -8.96 -24.30 2.46
N GLU A 37 -9.34 -24.71 1.26
CA GLU A 37 -9.35 -26.11 0.83
C GLU A 37 -8.29 -26.32 -0.25
N GLN A 38 -7.37 -27.27 -0.02
CA GLN A 38 -6.36 -27.68 -1.00
C GLN A 38 -7.03 -27.96 -2.35
N ALA A 39 -6.64 -27.22 -3.40
CA ALA A 39 -7.35 -27.28 -4.68
C ALA A 39 -7.25 -28.66 -5.36
N PHE A 40 -6.10 -29.31 -5.29
CA PHE A 40 -5.83 -30.62 -5.85
C PHE A 40 -4.78 -31.37 -5.03
N LEU A 41 -4.73 -32.69 -5.18
CA LEU A 41 -3.75 -33.56 -4.55
C LEU A 41 -3.11 -34.47 -5.59
N ILE A 42 -1.78 -34.42 -5.74
CA ILE A 42 -1.06 -35.36 -6.60
C ILE A 42 -0.93 -36.67 -5.81
N GLU A 43 -1.69 -37.69 -6.20
CA GLU A 43 -1.64 -38.99 -5.54
C GLU A 43 -0.34 -39.73 -5.89
N LYS A 44 0.13 -39.57 -7.14
CA LYS A 44 1.37 -40.19 -7.60
C LYS A 44 2.03 -39.40 -8.72
N ARG A 45 3.35 -39.25 -8.64
CA ARG A 45 4.21 -38.84 -9.77
C ARG A 45 5.32 -39.87 -9.94
N TYR A 46 5.36 -40.52 -11.09
CA TYR A 46 6.44 -41.43 -11.49
C TYR A 46 7.16 -40.84 -12.68
N ALA A 47 8.48 -40.72 -12.59
CA ALA A 47 9.35 -40.32 -13.69
C ALA A 47 10.43 -41.38 -13.90
N TYR A 48 10.54 -41.88 -15.13
CA TYR A 48 11.61 -42.78 -15.57
C TYR A 48 12.40 -42.11 -16.68
N LEU A 49 13.67 -41.86 -16.40
CA LEU A 49 14.62 -41.21 -17.30
C LEU A 49 15.66 -42.23 -17.72
N ARG A 50 15.82 -42.45 -19.03
CA ARG A 50 16.83 -43.36 -19.57
C ARG A 50 17.78 -42.60 -20.48
N PHE A 51 19.07 -42.68 -20.16
CA PHE A 51 20.14 -42.09 -20.97
C PHE A 51 20.88 -43.15 -21.77
N GLU A 52 21.40 -42.74 -22.93
CA GLU A 52 22.28 -43.53 -23.78
C GLU A 52 23.65 -42.86 -23.98
N ASN A 53 24.65 -43.65 -24.38
CA ASN A 53 26.05 -43.21 -24.48
C ASN A 53 26.30 -42.14 -25.54
N ASP A 54 25.39 -41.96 -26.49
CA ASP A 54 25.45 -40.93 -27.53
C ASP A 54 24.82 -39.59 -27.10
N GLY A 55 24.30 -39.51 -25.86
CA GLY A 55 23.65 -38.32 -25.31
C GLY A 55 22.14 -38.27 -25.56
N LEU A 56 21.55 -39.26 -26.23
CA LEU A 56 20.10 -39.38 -26.34
C LEU A 56 19.49 -39.81 -25.01
N TYR A 57 18.26 -39.38 -24.78
CA TYR A 57 17.50 -39.72 -23.60
C TYR A 57 16.00 -39.86 -23.88
N HIS A 58 15.36 -40.66 -23.03
CA HIS A 58 13.92 -40.86 -23.02
C HIS A 58 13.39 -40.63 -21.62
N LEU A 59 12.42 -39.73 -21.49
CA LEU A 59 11.66 -39.51 -20.26
C LEU A 59 10.27 -40.08 -20.45
N THR A 60 9.84 -40.95 -19.54
CA THR A 60 8.42 -41.25 -19.31
C THR A 60 7.99 -40.65 -18.00
N GLN A 61 6.89 -39.90 -18.01
CA GLN A 61 6.29 -39.39 -16.78
C GLN A 61 4.83 -39.78 -16.71
N GLU A 62 4.45 -40.39 -15.59
CA GLU A 62 3.08 -40.75 -15.25
C GLU A 62 2.63 -39.97 -14.01
N ILE A 63 1.48 -39.33 -14.10
CA ILE A 63 0.95 -38.49 -13.03
C ILE A 63 -0.50 -38.88 -12.77
N ARG A 64 -0.81 -39.03 -11.48
CA ARG A 64 -2.15 -39.24 -10.96
C ARG A 64 -2.49 -38.08 -10.03
N VAL A 65 -3.48 -37.27 -10.39
CA VAL A 65 -3.90 -36.09 -9.63
C VAL A 65 -5.40 -36.10 -9.39
N ARG A 66 -5.80 -35.90 -8.14
CA ARG A 66 -7.18 -35.80 -7.72
C ARG A 66 -7.59 -34.34 -7.59
N LEU A 67 -8.72 -33.98 -8.19
CA LEU A 67 -9.26 -32.62 -8.16
C LEU A 67 -10.19 -32.49 -6.95
N LEU A 68 -9.92 -31.51 -6.08
CA LEU A 68 -10.63 -31.37 -4.80
C LEU A 68 -11.55 -30.14 -4.76
N THR A 69 -11.26 -29.12 -5.58
CA THR A 69 -12.08 -27.90 -5.64
C THR A 69 -12.40 -27.48 -7.07
N GLN A 70 -13.32 -26.52 -7.21
CA GLN A 70 -13.66 -25.92 -8.50
C GLN A 70 -12.47 -25.19 -9.14
N ALA A 71 -11.57 -24.61 -8.35
CA ALA A 71 -10.37 -23.94 -8.85
C ALA A 71 -9.44 -24.91 -9.59
N ALA A 72 -9.31 -26.15 -9.09
CA ALA A 72 -8.53 -27.18 -9.76
C ALA A 72 -9.14 -27.61 -11.11
N ILE A 73 -10.46 -27.49 -11.30
CA ILE A 73 -11.06 -27.72 -12.61
C ILE A 73 -10.58 -26.66 -13.62
N GLY A 74 -10.49 -25.40 -13.20
CA GLY A 74 -9.93 -24.34 -14.04
C GLY A 74 -8.47 -24.59 -14.40
N GLN A 75 -7.67 -25.03 -13.43
CA GLN A 75 -6.24 -25.31 -13.62
C GLN A 75 -5.98 -26.55 -14.48
N PHE A 76 -6.70 -27.65 -14.27
CA PHE A 76 -6.48 -28.93 -14.94
C PHE A 76 -7.40 -29.17 -16.14
N GLY A 77 -8.32 -28.24 -16.44
CA GLY A 77 -9.15 -28.25 -17.65
C GLY A 77 -8.34 -28.13 -18.94
N GLN A 78 -7.10 -27.67 -18.85
CA GLN A 78 -6.11 -27.73 -19.92
C GLN A 78 -4.75 -28.12 -19.35
N LEU A 79 -4.16 -29.20 -19.89
CA LEU A 79 -2.77 -29.56 -19.58
C LEU A 79 -1.84 -28.99 -20.64
N ILE A 80 -0.72 -28.42 -20.21
CA ILE A 80 0.29 -27.83 -21.10
C ILE A 80 1.60 -28.58 -20.91
N PHE A 81 2.15 -29.12 -21.99
CA PHE A 81 3.45 -29.81 -21.99
C PHE A 81 4.44 -29.09 -22.90
N GLU A 82 5.61 -28.75 -22.38
CA GLU A 82 6.68 -28.05 -23.11
C GLU A 82 7.75 -29.01 -23.60
N TYR A 83 8.28 -28.75 -24.80
CA TYR A 83 9.40 -29.50 -25.38
C TYR A 83 10.13 -28.69 -26.47
N ALA A 84 11.40 -29.02 -26.74
CA ALA A 84 12.21 -28.37 -27.77
C ALA A 84 12.13 -29.10 -29.12
N ALA A 85 11.32 -28.60 -30.05
CA ALA A 85 10.91 -29.37 -31.24
C ALA A 85 12.02 -29.69 -32.26
N GLU A 86 13.17 -29.03 -32.21
CA GLU A 86 14.33 -29.38 -33.08
C GLU A 86 15.19 -30.51 -32.50
N THR A 87 15.01 -30.86 -31.22
CA THR A 87 15.81 -31.89 -30.54
C THR A 87 14.97 -33.02 -29.95
N GLU A 88 13.70 -32.73 -29.63
CA GLU A 88 12.79 -33.58 -28.86
C GLU A 88 11.48 -33.82 -29.59
N ARG A 89 10.89 -34.98 -29.31
CA ARG A 89 9.54 -35.35 -29.70
C ARG A 89 8.70 -35.62 -28.46
N PHE A 90 7.54 -34.99 -28.39
CA PHE A 90 6.54 -35.25 -27.37
C PHE A 90 5.50 -36.27 -27.85
N GLU A 91 5.20 -37.26 -27.00
CA GLU A 91 4.10 -38.21 -27.21
C GLU A 91 3.25 -38.31 -25.94
N LEU A 92 1.92 -38.17 -26.08
CA LEU A 92 0.99 -38.47 -25.00
C LEU A 92 0.49 -39.91 -25.19
N ASP A 93 0.90 -40.82 -24.30
CA ASP A 93 0.49 -42.22 -24.37
C ASP A 93 -1.00 -42.38 -24.06
N PHE A 94 -1.44 -41.72 -22.99
CA PHE A 94 -2.85 -41.60 -22.64
C PHE A 94 -3.06 -40.45 -21.66
N LEU A 95 -4.28 -39.92 -21.66
CA LEU A 95 -4.84 -39.06 -20.62
C LEU A 95 -6.26 -39.56 -20.33
N ARG A 96 -6.54 -39.85 -19.06
CA ARG A 96 -7.80 -40.45 -18.62
C ARG A 96 -8.36 -39.68 -17.43
N VAL A 97 -9.67 -39.43 -17.46
CA VAL A 97 -10.45 -38.92 -16.33
C VAL A 97 -11.15 -40.10 -15.68
N GLN A 98 -10.80 -40.42 -14.44
CA GLN A 98 -11.52 -41.38 -13.61
C GLN A 98 -12.56 -40.63 -12.79
N LYS A 99 -13.83 -40.95 -13.03
CA LYS A 99 -14.98 -40.38 -12.35
C LYS A 99 -15.18 -40.98 -10.97
N ALA A 100 -15.87 -40.26 -10.10
CA ALA A 100 -16.19 -40.73 -8.75
C ALA A 100 -17.06 -42.01 -8.73
N ASP A 101 -17.86 -42.24 -9.77
CA ASP A 101 -18.66 -43.46 -9.95
C ASP A 101 -17.89 -44.64 -10.57
N GLY A 102 -16.60 -44.44 -10.90
CA GLY A 102 -15.73 -45.43 -11.51
C GLY A 102 -15.70 -45.41 -13.04
N GLU A 103 -16.47 -44.55 -13.71
CA GLU A 103 -16.36 -44.34 -15.16
C GLU A 103 -14.96 -43.83 -15.54
N VAL A 104 -14.42 -44.29 -16.67
CA VAL A 104 -13.13 -43.82 -17.19
C VAL A 104 -13.32 -43.21 -18.57
N VAL A 105 -13.13 -41.89 -18.66
CA VAL A 105 -13.17 -41.15 -19.92
C VAL A 105 -11.75 -41.00 -20.44
N THR A 106 -11.47 -41.48 -21.64
CA THR A 106 -10.15 -41.28 -22.29
C THR A 106 -10.21 -40.04 -23.17
N VAL A 107 -9.21 -39.17 -23.05
CA VAL A 107 -9.11 -37.95 -23.87
C VAL A 107 -8.57 -38.31 -25.25
N GLU A 108 -9.33 -37.96 -26.28
CA GLU A 108 -8.99 -38.23 -27.67
C GLU A 108 -7.84 -37.33 -28.16
N PRO A 109 -6.98 -37.81 -29.09
CA PRO A 109 -5.90 -37.01 -29.66
C PRO A 109 -6.36 -35.70 -30.32
N SER A 110 -7.60 -35.62 -30.79
CA SER A 110 -8.19 -34.41 -31.37
C SER A 110 -8.35 -33.26 -30.37
N ALA A 111 -8.30 -33.53 -29.07
CA ALA A 111 -8.30 -32.52 -28.02
C ALA A 111 -6.93 -31.84 -27.81
N MET A 112 -5.90 -32.29 -28.55
CA MET A 112 -4.55 -31.76 -28.48
C MET A 112 -4.30 -30.70 -29.56
N GLN A 113 -3.72 -29.57 -29.16
CA GLN A 113 -3.26 -28.53 -30.06
C GLN A 113 -1.79 -28.22 -29.78
N GLU A 114 -1.02 -27.98 -30.83
CA GLU A 114 0.36 -27.50 -30.70
C GLU A 114 0.42 -25.99 -30.94
N LEU A 115 1.06 -25.30 -30.01
CA LEU A 115 1.26 -23.86 -30.05
C LEU A 115 2.75 -23.54 -29.87
N THR A 116 3.17 -22.35 -30.31
CA THR A 116 4.49 -21.82 -29.97
C THR A 116 4.50 -21.37 -28.51
N ALA A 117 5.60 -21.63 -27.79
CA ALA A 117 5.74 -21.25 -26.39
C ALA A 117 5.60 -19.73 -26.16
N PRO A 118 5.06 -19.27 -25.01
CA PRO A 118 4.82 -17.85 -24.70
C PRO A 118 6.06 -16.96 -24.84
N VAL A 119 7.24 -17.47 -24.49
CA VAL A 119 8.51 -16.75 -24.64
C VAL A 119 8.80 -16.34 -26.10
N SER A 120 8.25 -17.06 -27.09
CA SER A 120 8.35 -16.68 -28.50
C SER A 120 7.41 -15.54 -28.91
N ARG A 121 6.46 -15.16 -28.03
CA ARG A 121 5.57 -14.00 -28.20
C ARG A 121 6.22 -12.74 -27.62
N GLU A 122 7.21 -12.90 -26.75
CA GLU A 122 8.04 -11.80 -26.26
C GLU A 122 9.01 -11.38 -27.36
N ALA A 123 8.63 -10.38 -28.14
CA ALA A 123 9.54 -9.82 -29.12
C ALA A 123 10.76 -9.22 -28.38
N PRO A 124 12.01 -9.56 -28.76
CA PRO A 124 12.43 -10.31 -29.93
C PRO A 124 13.15 -11.66 -29.61
N ILE A 125 12.51 -12.57 -28.87
CA ILE A 125 13.00 -13.93 -28.63
C ILE A 125 12.26 -14.91 -29.55
N TYR A 126 13.02 -15.76 -30.25
CA TYR A 126 12.50 -16.80 -31.14
C TYR A 126 13.19 -18.12 -30.80
N THR A 127 12.40 -19.17 -30.59
CA THR A 127 12.89 -20.47 -30.12
C THR A 127 12.14 -21.63 -30.80
N ASP A 128 12.73 -22.83 -30.76
CA ASP A 128 12.12 -24.11 -31.13
C ASP A 128 11.16 -24.67 -30.07
N TRP A 129 10.99 -23.98 -28.94
CA TRP A 129 10.10 -24.44 -27.87
C TRP A 129 8.64 -24.42 -28.30
N ARG A 130 7.99 -25.57 -28.14
CA ARG A 130 6.59 -25.80 -28.43
C ARG A 130 5.84 -26.21 -27.17
N GLN A 131 4.55 -25.90 -27.16
CA GLN A 131 3.60 -26.33 -26.13
C GLN A 131 2.54 -27.23 -26.75
N ARG A 132 2.29 -28.38 -26.12
CA ARG A 132 1.14 -29.24 -26.39
C ARG A 132 0.06 -28.93 -25.38
N HIS A 133 -1.00 -28.27 -25.83
CA HIS A 133 -2.19 -27.97 -25.04
C HIS A 133 -3.19 -29.11 -25.22
N VAL A 134 -3.59 -29.74 -24.14
CA VAL A 134 -4.55 -30.84 -24.14
C VAL A 134 -5.76 -30.41 -23.34
N THR A 135 -6.87 -30.15 -24.03
CA THR A 135 -8.13 -29.78 -23.37
C THR A 135 -8.75 -31.03 -22.76
N VAL A 136 -9.07 -30.96 -21.47
CA VAL A 136 -9.61 -32.10 -20.72
C VAL A 136 -11.14 -31.95 -20.59
N PRO A 137 -11.93 -32.77 -21.29
CA PRO A 137 -13.38 -32.66 -21.25
C PRO A 137 -13.97 -33.13 -19.92
N THR A 138 -15.16 -32.61 -19.62
CA THR A 138 -16.08 -33.11 -18.59
C THR A 138 -15.55 -33.19 -17.15
N LEU A 139 -14.51 -32.46 -16.76
CA LEU A 139 -13.98 -32.47 -15.38
C LEU A 139 -15.00 -32.05 -14.31
N GLN A 140 -14.99 -32.75 -13.18
CA GLN A 140 -15.78 -32.46 -11.98
C GLN A 140 -14.94 -32.55 -10.70
N VAL A 141 -15.42 -31.91 -9.63
CA VAL A 141 -14.80 -32.04 -8.31
C VAL A 141 -14.89 -33.49 -7.85
N GLY A 142 -13.76 -34.04 -7.40
CA GLY A 142 -13.63 -35.45 -7.00
C GLY A 142 -13.04 -36.35 -8.09
N ASP A 143 -12.98 -35.91 -9.35
CA ASP A 143 -12.36 -36.67 -10.44
C ASP A 143 -10.87 -36.87 -10.21
N THR A 144 -10.33 -37.96 -10.76
CA THR A 144 -8.89 -38.23 -10.78
C THR A 144 -8.37 -38.27 -12.21
N LEU A 145 -7.42 -37.41 -12.53
CA LEU A 145 -6.69 -37.44 -13.79
C LEU A 145 -5.51 -38.38 -13.70
N VAL A 146 -5.39 -39.26 -14.70
CA VAL A 146 -4.23 -40.13 -14.88
C VAL A 146 -3.72 -39.94 -16.29
N TYR A 147 -2.47 -39.49 -16.41
CA TYR A 147 -1.84 -39.34 -17.71
C TYR A 147 -0.41 -39.79 -17.70
N ARG A 148 0.03 -40.26 -18.88
CA ARG A 148 1.40 -40.63 -19.14
C ARG A 148 1.84 -40.02 -20.45
N PHE A 149 2.99 -39.36 -20.42
CA PHE A 149 3.62 -38.80 -21.61
C PHE A 149 5.08 -39.24 -21.69
N ARG A 150 5.61 -39.16 -22.91
CA ARG A 150 7.00 -39.44 -23.25
C ARG A 150 7.64 -38.24 -23.94
N LEU A 151 8.88 -37.95 -23.56
CA LEU A 151 9.77 -37.05 -24.27
C LEU A 151 10.97 -37.87 -24.77
N GLU A 152 11.17 -37.86 -26.08
CA GLU A 152 12.25 -38.58 -26.75
C GLU A 152 13.17 -37.59 -27.45
N THR A 153 14.45 -37.55 -27.07
CA THR A 153 15.44 -36.82 -27.88
C THR A 153 15.77 -37.64 -29.11
N HIS A 154 15.77 -36.99 -30.28
CA HIS A 154 16.24 -37.55 -31.53
C HIS A 154 17.56 -36.92 -32.00
N THR A 155 17.88 -35.73 -31.50
CA THR A 155 19.13 -35.02 -31.76
C THR A 155 19.73 -34.55 -30.43
N PRO A 156 20.89 -35.07 -30.00
CA PRO A 156 21.50 -34.63 -28.74
C PRO A 156 22.08 -33.22 -28.90
N LEU A 157 21.87 -32.35 -27.91
CA LEU A 157 22.44 -31.00 -27.88
C LEU A 157 23.98 -31.03 -27.84
N VAL A 158 24.53 -32.01 -27.13
CA VAL A 158 25.97 -32.27 -27.05
C VAL A 158 26.17 -33.78 -27.23
N PRO A 159 26.66 -34.24 -28.40
CA PRO A 159 26.90 -35.65 -28.63
C PRO A 159 27.77 -36.27 -27.53
N GLY A 160 27.30 -37.39 -26.97
CA GLY A 160 27.95 -38.12 -25.89
C GLY A 160 27.73 -37.54 -24.49
N HIS A 161 27.07 -36.39 -24.33
CA HIS A 161 26.83 -35.77 -23.02
C HIS A 161 25.34 -35.59 -22.74
N PHE A 162 24.99 -35.72 -21.46
CA PHE A 162 23.67 -35.45 -20.92
C PHE A 162 23.75 -34.86 -19.51
N TRP A 163 22.67 -34.17 -19.10
CA TRP A 163 22.48 -33.58 -17.78
C TRP A 163 20.98 -33.52 -17.46
N PHE A 164 20.64 -33.45 -16.17
CA PHE A 164 19.25 -33.40 -15.70
C PHE A 164 19.17 -32.74 -14.33
N GLU A 165 18.06 -32.07 -14.06
CA GLU A 165 17.74 -31.50 -12.74
C GLU A 165 16.30 -31.91 -12.36
N HIS A 166 16.07 -32.25 -11.09
CA HIS A 166 14.73 -32.57 -10.56
C HIS A 166 14.57 -32.02 -9.16
N SER A 167 13.39 -31.48 -8.87
CA SER A 167 12.98 -31.06 -7.53
C SER A 167 11.75 -31.86 -7.10
N PHE A 168 11.79 -32.41 -5.89
CA PHE A 168 10.70 -33.15 -5.29
C PHE A 168 9.64 -32.18 -4.78
N LEU A 169 8.38 -32.54 -4.97
CA LEU A 169 7.27 -31.72 -4.51
C LEU A 169 7.12 -31.85 -2.98
N PRO A 170 6.72 -30.76 -2.29
CA PRO A 170 6.54 -30.78 -0.85
C PRO A 170 5.36 -31.69 -0.44
N ALA A 171 5.41 -32.19 0.80
CA ALA A 171 4.40 -33.10 1.36
C ALA A 171 2.96 -32.57 1.28
N THR A 172 2.78 -31.25 1.24
CA THR A 172 1.48 -30.60 1.12
C THR A 172 0.85 -30.77 -0.27
N MET A 173 1.62 -31.16 -1.30
CA MET A 173 1.15 -31.25 -2.69
C MET A 173 1.04 -32.68 -3.23
N ILE A 174 1.83 -33.62 -2.70
CA ILE A 174 1.98 -34.97 -3.26
C ILE A 174 1.98 -36.07 -2.19
N LEU A 175 1.38 -37.24 -2.49
CA LEU A 175 1.41 -38.42 -1.62
C LEU A 175 2.58 -39.37 -1.92
N GLU A 176 2.87 -39.60 -3.20
CA GLU A 176 3.94 -40.51 -3.62
C GLU A 176 4.69 -39.91 -4.82
N GLU A 177 6.01 -39.80 -4.70
CA GLU A 177 6.87 -39.41 -5.81
C GLU A 177 8.00 -40.42 -5.97
N ILE A 178 8.19 -40.87 -7.22
CA ILE A 178 9.23 -41.83 -7.60
C ILE A 178 9.98 -41.25 -8.80
N LEU A 179 11.30 -41.16 -8.67
CA LEU A 179 12.21 -40.82 -9.75
C LEU A 179 13.18 -41.99 -9.98
N GLU A 180 13.23 -42.48 -11.21
CA GLU A 180 14.18 -43.48 -11.66
C GLU A 180 15.05 -42.91 -12.78
N ILE A 181 16.36 -42.96 -12.58
CA ILE A 181 17.35 -42.57 -13.59
C ILE A 181 18.17 -43.79 -13.96
N ASP A 182 18.07 -44.20 -15.21
CA ASP A 182 18.71 -45.34 -15.83
C ASP A 182 19.82 -44.89 -16.79
N LEU A 183 21.07 -45.27 -16.49
CA LEU A 183 22.25 -44.89 -17.28
C LEU A 183 23.18 -46.09 -17.55
N PRO A 184 24.02 -46.03 -18.61
CA PRO A 184 25.06 -47.03 -18.85
C PRO A 184 26.01 -47.11 -17.65
N ALA A 185 26.28 -48.32 -17.13
CA ALA A 185 26.96 -48.51 -15.84
C ALA A 185 28.43 -48.03 -15.84
N ASP A 186 29.06 -48.02 -17.00
CA ASP A 186 30.43 -47.56 -17.24
C ASP A 186 30.53 -46.05 -17.47
N ARG A 187 29.40 -45.34 -17.57
CA ARG A 187 29.39 -43.89 -17.80
C ARG A 187 29.69 -43.15 -16.49
N PRO A 188 30.76 -42.33 -16.42
CA PRO A 188 30.98 -41.45 -15.29
C PRO A 188 29.94 -40.32 -15.30
N VAL A 189 29.32 -40.09 -14.13
CA VAL A 189 28.35 -39.01 -13.92
C VAL A 189 28.62 -38.34 -12.57
N HIS A 190 28.48 -37.03 -12.53
CA HIS A 190 28.27 -36.28 -11.30
C HIS A 190 26.79 -36.35 -10.97
N LEU A 191 26.47 -36.94 -9.82
CA LEU A 191 25.12 -37.01 -9.29
C LEU A 191 25.15 -36.40 -7.89
N LYS A 192 24.44 -35.29 -7.72
CA LYS A 192 24.22 -34.64 -6.43
C LYS A 192 22.79 -34.87 -5.98
N THR A 193 22.63 -35.25 -4.72
CA THR A 193 21.35 -35.43 -4.05
C THR A 193 21.34 -34.53 -2.81
N ALA A 194 20.56 -33.46 -2.86
CA ALA A 194 20.39 -32.48 -1.79
C ALA A 194 19.22 -32.81 -0.85
N VAL A 195 18.36 -33.77 -1.22
CA VAL A 195 17.33 -34.33 -0.32
C VAL A 195 17.94 -35.24 0.73
N ALA A 196 17.28 -35.33 1.89
CA ALA A 196 17.74 -36.12 3.03
C ALA A 196 17.77 -37.65 2.77
N PHE A 197 16.96 -38.14 1.81
CA PHE A 197 16.87 -39.56 1.47
C PHE A 197 17.74 -39.89 0.25
N GLN A 198 18.51 -40.98 0.36
CA GLN A 198 19.43 -41.44 -0.68
C GLN A 198 18.73 -42.40 -1.68
N PRO A 199 19.21 -42.49 -2.93
CA PRO A 199 18.63 -43.43 -3.90
C PRO A 199 18.96 -44.88 -3.58
N GLU A 200 18.03 -45.77 -3.92
CA GLU A 200 18.35 -47.18 -4.16
C GLU A 200 19.15 -47.30 -5.47
N VAL A 201 20.29 -47.99 -5.45
CA VAL A 201 21.12 -48.21 -6.63
C VAL A 201 21.04 -49.66 -7.05
N ARG A 202 20.73 -49.91 -8.33
CA ARG A 202 20.69 -51.26 -8.93
C ARG A 202 21.58 -51.31 -10.16
N GLU A 203 22.40 -52.34 -10.27
CA GLU A 203 23.20 -52.61 -11.47
C GLU A 203 22.81 -53.95 -12.07
N ALA A 204 22.39 -53.94 -13.34
CA ALA A 204 22.04 -55.16 -14.09
C ALA A 204 22.20 -54.92 -15.59
N ALA A 205 22.60 -55.96 -16.33
CA ALA A 205 22.69 -55.94 -17.80
C ALA A 205 23.50 -54.74 -18.38
N GLY A 206 24.57 -54.32 -17.69
CA GLY A 206 25.41 -53.19 -18.12
C GLY A 206 24.80 -51.80 -17.86
N ARG A 207 23.73 -51.71 -17.07
CA ARG A 207 23.05 -50.46 -16.70
C ARG A 207 23.06 -50.25 -15.20
N ARG A 208 23.11 -48.98 -14.78
CA ARG A 208 22.99 -48.52 -13.39
C ARG A 208 21.72 -47.68 -13.27
N ILE A 209 20.86 -48.05 -12.34
CA ILE A 209 19.58 -47.38 -12.08
C ILE A 209 19.62 -46.79 -10.67
N TYR A 210 19.37 -45.49 -10.57
CA TYR A 210 19.15 -44.78 -9.32
C TYR A 210 17.65 -44.57 -9.13
N ARG A 211 17.11 -44.98 -7.99
CA ARG A 211 15.69 -44.85 -7.66
C ARG A 211 15.51 -44.09 -6.36
N TRP A 212 14.88 -42.93 -6.45
CA TRP A 212 14.39 -42.18 -5.29
C TRP A 212 12.90 -42.44 -5.12
N HIS A 213 12.47 -42.61 -3.88
CA HIS A 213 11.08 -42.85 -3.54
C HIS A 213 10.76 -42.11 -2.25
N GLN A 214 9.80 -41.20 -2.31
CA GLN A 214 9.24 -40.55 -1.13
C GLN A 214 7.74 -40.80 -1.06
N THR A 215 7.26 -40.98 0.16
CA THR A 215 5.84 -41.05 0.48
C THR A 215 5.52 -40.12 1.62
N HIS A 216 4.40 -39.43 1.52
CA HIS A 216 3.91 -38.51 2.53
C HIS A 216 2.57 -38.98 3.06
N PRO A 217 2.27 -38.74 4.35
CA PRO A 217 0.91 -38.92 4.85
C PRO A 217 -0.05 -37.97 4.10
N ARG A 218 -1.34 -38.28 4.10
CA ARG A 218 -2.32 -37.35 3.53
C ARG A 218 -2.24 -36.02 4.30
N PRO A 219 -2.12 -34.87 3.60
CA PRO A 219 -2.11 -33.58 4.26
C PRO A 219 -3.40 -33.39 5.06
N GLU A 220 -3.29 -33.04 6.34
CA GLU A 220 -4.43 -32.51 7.10
C GLU A 220 -4.61 -31.03 6.71
N ALA A 221 -5.84 -30.51 6.79
CA ALA A 221 -6.10 -29.10 6.47
C ALA A 221 -5.24 -28.20 7.38
N GLU A 222 -4.28 -27.49 6.80
CA GLU A 222 -3.38 -26.62 7.56
C GLU A 222 -4.07 -25.31 7.97
N PRO A 223 -3.83 -24.80 9.19
CA PRO A 223 -4.38 -23.52 9.64
C PRO A 223 -3.79 -22.34 8.85
N ALA A 224 -4.59 -21.28 8.67
CA ALA A 224 -4.25 -20.08 7.88
C ALA A 224 -2.94 -19.35 8.29
N GLU A 225 -2.41 -19.58 9.50
CA GLU A 225 -1.11 -19.04 9.93
C GLU A 225 0.08 -19.70 9.23
N ALA A 226 -0.07 -20.93 8.69
CA ALA A 226 0.97 -21.62 7.93
C ALA A 226 1.08 -21.10 6.47
N GLU A 227 0.03 -20.50 5.92
CA GLU A 227 0.03 -19.93 4.56
C GLU A 227 0.82 -18.62 4.47
N LYS A 228 0.77 -17.76 5.50
CA LYS A 228 1.64 -16.58 5.58
C LYS A 228 3.13 -16.94 5.60
N LYS A 229 3.46 -18.08 6.22
CA LYS A 229 4.80 -18.67 6.17
C LYS A 229 5.17 -19.14 4.76
N LYS A 230 4.24 -19.74 4.01
CA LYS A 230 4.44 -20.16 2.61
C LYS A 230 4.65 -18.98 1.65
N GLU A 231 3.95 -17.86 1.84
CA GLU A 231 4.20 -16.64 1.04
C GLU A 231 5.59 -16.04 1.30
N GLN A 232 6.09 -16.13 2.53
CA GLN A 232 7.48 -15.76 2.88
C GLN A 232 8.52 -16.77 2.38
N GLU A 233 8.23 -18.08 2.43
CA GLU A 233 9.11 -19.13 1.90
C GLU A 233 9.20 -19.08 0.36
N ASN A 234 8.15 -18.66 -0.34
CA ASN A 234 8.17 -18.43 -1.79
C ASN A 234 9.17 -17.35 -2.25
N GLU A 235 9.52 -16.37 -1.39
CA GLU A 235 10.61 -15.43 -1.69
C GLU A 235 12.00 -16.05 -1.49
N GLU A 236 12.13 -17.02 -0.56
CA GLU A 236 13.37 -17.78 -0.31
C GLU A 236 13.60 -18.89 -1.37
N GLU A 237 12.57 -19.33 -2.08
CA GLU A 237 12.68 -20.36 -3.14
C GLU A 237 13.49 -19.92 -4.38
N LYS A 238 13.66 -18.61 -4.62
CA LYS A 238 14.35 -18.10 -5.84
C LYS A 238 15.83 -18.50 -5.96
N ASP A 239 16.49 -18.84 -4.85
CA ASP A 239 17.89 -19.30 -4.82
C ASP A 239 18.03 -20.79 -4.48
N LYS A 240 16.91 -21.53 -4.37
CA LYS A 240 16.94 -22.97 -4.07
C LYS A 240 17.46 -23.74 -5.30
N LEU A 241 18.56 -24.46 -5.10
CA LEU A 241 19.10 -25.40 -6.08
C LEU A 241 18.16 -26.62 -6.24
N ALA A 242 18.23 -27.30 -7.38
CA ALA A 242 17.45 -28.52 -7.61
C ALA A 242 17.87 -29.63 -6.64
N ASP A 243 16.90 -30.43 -6.20
CA ASP A 243 17.14 -31.51 -5.22
C ASP A 243 18.06 -32.60 -5.78
N ILE A 244 17.89 -32.92 -7.06
CA ILE A 244 18.73 -33.81 -7.83
C ILE A 244 19.36 -33.03 -8.96
N GLN A 245 20.68 -33.11 -9.08
CA GLN A 245 21.40 -32.59 -10.22
C GLN A 245 22.32 -33.68 -10.76
N LEU A 246 22.25 -33.90 -12.07
CA LEU A 246 23.02 -34.90 -12.76
C LEU A 246 23.73 -34.27 -13.97
N SER A 247 24.99 -34.64 -14.18
CA SER A 247 25.74 -34.26 -15.38
C SER A 247 26.82 -35.28 -15.71
N THR A 248 27.02 -35.52 -17.01
CA THR A 248 28.18 -36.29 -17.52
C THR A 248 29.43 -35.43 -17.71
N PHE A 249 29.34 -34.10 -17.61
CA PHE A 249 30.51 -33.24 -17.65
C PHE A 249 31.29 -33.39 -16.34
N THR A 250 32.51 -33.86 -16.44
CA THR A 250 33.35 -34.23 -15.30
C THR A 250 34.03 -33.03 -14.65
N SER A 251 34.13 -31.90 -15.36
CA SER A 251 34.79 -30.69 -14.89
C SER A 251 34.28 -29.43 -15.57
N TRP A 252 34.46 -28.28 -14.91
CA TRP A 252 34.21 -26.96 -15.50
C TRP A 252 35.11 -26.68 -16.72
N GLU A 253 36.31 -27.26 -16.75
CA GLU A 253 37.23 -27.18 -17.88
C GLU A 253 36.65 -27.85 -19.13
N GLU A 254 35.97 -29.00 -18.97
CA GLU A 254 35.33 -29.72 -20.06
C GLU A 254 34.21 -28.90 -20.71
N ILE A 255 33.37 -28.25 -19.89
CA ILE A 255 32.35 -27.32 -20.37
C ILE A 255 32.99 -26.15 -21.11
N GLY A 256 34.07 -25.59 -20.56
CA GLY A 256 34.82 -24.51 -21.19
C GLY A 256 35.41 -24.90 -22.55
N ARG A 257 35.99 -26.10 -22.66
CA ARG A 257 36.50 -26.63 -23.94
C ARG A 257 35.39 -26.82 -24.96
N TRP A 258 34.24 -27.35 -24.53
CA TRP A 258 33.08 -27.55 -25.40
C TRP A 258 32.52 -26.22 -25.92
N TYR A 259 32.19 -25.29 -25.02
CA TYR A 259 31.68 -23.97 -25.42
C TYR A 259 32.70 -23.20 -26.25
N GLY A 260 33.97 -23.20 -25.84
CA GLY A 260 35.06 -22.56 -26.59
C GLY A 260 35.24 -23.14 -28.00
N ALA A 261 34.93 -24.42 -28.22
CA ALA A 261 34.92 -25.01 -29.56
C ALA A 261 33.73 -24.51 -30.41
N LEU A 262 32.56 -24.29 -29.82
CA LEU A 262 31.39 -23.72 -30.51
C LEU A 262 31.63 -22.27 -30.95
N GLU A 263 32.34 -21.48 -30.12
CA GLU A 263 32.59 -20.05 -30.34
C GLU A 263 33.78 -19.77 -31.29
N ARG A 264 34.85 -20.58 -31.23
CA ARG A 264 36.15 -20.30 -31.87
C ARG A 264 36.06 -19.89 -33.34
N GLU A 265 35.32 -20.64 -34.15
CA GLU A 265 35.17 -20.33 -35.58
C GLU A 265 34.25 -19.14 -35.83
N GLN A 266 33.27 -18.92 -34.94
CA GLN A 266 32.28 -17.85 -35.07
C GLN A 266 32.91 -16.48 -34.82
N ARG A 267 33.97 -16.44 -34.00
CA ARG A 267 34.71 -15.22 -33.65
C ARG A 267 35.81 -14.84 -34.66
N ALA A 268 35.94 -15.53 -35.79
CA ALA A 268 37.02 -15.27 -36.74
C ALA A 268 37.12 -13.77 -37.13
N VAL A 269 38.33 -13.20 -37.04
CA VAL A 269 38.61 -11.83 -37.47
C VAL A 269 38.72 -11.79 -38.99
N THR A 270 37.61 -11.47 -39.66
CA THR A 270 37.58 -11.23 -41.11
C THR A 270 38.10 -9.83 -41.45
N GLU A 271 38.34 -9.56 -42.73
CA GLU A 271 38.73 -8.23 -43.21
C GLU A 271 37.67 -7.18 -42.87
N THR A 272 36.38 -7.53 -42.97
CA THR A 272 35.26 -6.67 -42.58
C THR A 272 35.30 -6.32 -41.10
N ILE A 273 35.54 -7.30 -40.23
CA ILE A 273 35.66 -7.10 -38.78
C ILE A 273 36.86 -6.20 -38.47
N ARG A 274 38.01 -6.46 -39.10
CA ARG A 274 39.23 -5.65 -38.94
C ARG A 274 38.99 -4.20 -39.34
N ALA A 275 38.45 -3.97 -40.53
CA ALA A 275 38.14 -2.62 -41.02
C ALA A 275 37.16 -1.87 -40.10
N GLN A 276 36.12 -2.56 -39.60
CA GLN A 276 35.17 -1.97 -38.65
C GLN A 276 35.83 -1.62 -37.31
N ALA A 277 36.69 -2.50 -36.78
CA ALA A 277 37.38 -2.27 -35.52
C ALA A 277 38.38 -1.11 -35.62
N GLU A 278 39.19 -1.06 -36.68
CA GLU A 278 40.14 0.02 -36.95
C GLU A 278 39.42 1.37 -37.14
N ALA A 279 38.28 1.38 -37.82
CA ALA A 279 37.47 2.59 -38.00
C ALA A 279 36.91 3.12 -36.66
N LEU A 280 36.41 2.25 -35.79
CA LEU A 280 35.87 2.62 -34.47
C LEU A 280 36.96 3.08 -33.48
N THR A 281 38.20 2.66 -33.70
CA THR A 281 39.30 2.85 -32.75
C THR A 281 40.39 3.81 -33.25
N ARG A 282 40.23 4.40 -34.44
CA ARG A 282 41.22 5.25 -35.11
C ARG A 282 41.82 6.34 -34.22
N ASP A 283 40.98 7.00 -33.42
CA ASP A 283 41.36 8.13 -32.57
C ASP A 283 41.58 7.75 -31.09
N ARG A 284 41.72 6.44 -30.80
CA ARG A 284 41.87 5.90 -29.44
C ARG A 284 43.29 5.38 -29.24
N LYS A 285 43.93 5.82 -28.16
CA LYS A 285 45.37 5.58 -27.91
C LYS A 285 45.58 4.37 -27.02
N THR A 286 44.76 4.20 -25.98
CA THR A 286 44.95 3.12 -24.99
C THR A 286 44.09 1.89 -25.32
N PRO A 287 44.49 0.68 -24.89
CA PRO A 287 43.63 -0.52 -25.01
C PRO A 287 42.25 -0.32 -24.40
N ARG A 288 42.18 0.35 -23.23
CA ARG A 288 40.92 0.70 -22.57
C ARG A 288 40.03 1.58 -23.44
N GLU A 289 40.54 2.70 -23.95
CA GLU A 289 39.79 3.63 -24.82
C GLU A 289 39.27 2.93 -26.09
N LYS A 290 40.08 2.03 -26.67
CA LYS A 290 39.68 1.23 -27.82
C LYS A 290 38.52 0.30 -27.45
N LEU A 291 38.63 -0.44 -26.35
CA LEU A 291 37.61 -1.37 -25.91
C LEU A 291 36.30 -0.67 -25.53
N GLU A 292 36.37 0.49 -24.87
CA GLU A 292 35.20 1.31 -24.56
C GLU A 292 34.45 1.75 -25.83
N ALA A 293 35.17 2.13 -26.90
CA ALA A 293 34.58 2.48 -28.19
C ALA A 293 33.90 1.27 -28.86
N LEU A 294 34.53 0.10 -28.82
CA LEU A 294 33.97 -1.14 -29.37
C LEU A 294 32.74 -1.60 -28.57
N TYR A 295 32.82 -1.56 -27.23
CA TYR A 295 31.69 -1.85 -26.35
C TYR A 295 30.51 -0.91 -26.63
N LYS A 296 30.75 0.40 -26.74
CA LYS A 296 29.71 1.39 -27.07
C LYS A 296 29.02 1.04 -28.39
N PHE A 297 29.78 0.66 -29.41
CA PHE A 297 29.24 0.23 -30.70
C PHE A 297 28.37 -1.03 -30.57
N VAL A 298 28.87 -2.10 -29.94
CA VAL A 298 28.11 -3.35 -29.81
C VAL A 298 26.87 -3.17 -28.92
N ASN A 299 26.98 -2.44 -27.82
CA ASN A 299 25.86 -2.16 -26.92
C ASN A 299 24.73 -1.40 -27.63
N GLN A 300 25.06 -0.38 -28.43
CA GLN A 300 24.09 0.56 -28.99
C GLN A 300 23.66 0.30 -30.43
N LYS A 301 24.50 -0.35 -31.24
CA LYS A 301 24.26 -0.56 -32.67
C LYS A 301 23.88 -1.99 -33.03
N ILE A 302 23.86 -2.89 -32.04
CA ILE A 302 23.44 -4.28 -32.20
C ILE A 302 22.25 -4.52 -31.28
N ARG A 303 21.06 -4.69 -31.87
CA ARG A 303 19.82 -4.92 -31.11
C ARG A 303 19.84 -6.31 -30.49
N TYR A 304 19.32 -6.44 -29.27
CA TYR A 304 19.14 -7.76 -28.68
C TYR A 304 18.03 -8.49 -29.43
N VAL A 305 18.33 -9.64 -30.04
CA VAL A 305 17.37 -10.55 -30.70
C VAL A 305 17.89 -11.96 -30.51
N SER A 306 17.10 -12.83 -29.86
CA SER A 306 17.51 -14.20 -29.56
C SER A 306 16.91 -15.15 -30.59
N LEU A 307 17.77 -15.86 -31.32
CA LEU A 307 17.39 -16.92 -32.25
C LEU A 307 17.98 -18.24 -31.74
N SER A 308 17.18 -18.99 -31.00
CA SER A 308 17.67 -20.13 -30.21
C SER A 308 17.01 -21.43 -30.68
N PHE A 309 17.64 -22.10 -31.65
CA PHE A 309 17.13 -23.35 -32.25
C PHE A 309 18.20 -24.45 -32.14
N GLY A 310 17.87 -25.60 -31.54
CA GLY A 310 18.79 -26.72 -31.34
C GLY A 310 20.14 -26.30 -30.73
N VAL A 311 21.27 -26.67 -31.35
CA VAL A 311 22.59 -26.24 -30.85
C VAL A 311 22.78 -24.71 -30.83
N GLY A 312 21.95 -23.96 -31.57
CA GLY A 312 21.90 -22.49 -31.54
C GLY A 312 21.48 -21.91 -30.19
N HIS A 313 20.97 -22.72 -29.26
CA HIS A 313 20.84 -22.34 -27.85
C HIS A 313 22.20 -21.95 -27.24
N TYR A 314 23.29 -22.61 -27.66
CA TYR A 314 24.65 -22.40 -27.12
C TYR A 314 25.63 -21.81 -28.13
N ARG A 315 25.52 -22.18 -29.41
CA ARG A 315 26.44 -21.76 -30.47
C ARG A 315 26.09 -20.36 -30.98
N PRO A 316 26.99 -19.37 -30.90
CA PRO A 316 26.74 -18.04 -31.46
C PRO A 316 26.77 -18.05 -32.99
N HIS A 317 26.20 -17.04 -33.61
CA HIS A 317 26.37 -16.70 -35.02
C HIS A 317 27.77 -16.14 -35.27
N LYS A 318 28.21 -16.16 -36.55
CA LYS A 318 29.50 -15.57 -36.94
C LYS A 318 29.50 -14.07 -36.63
N ALA A 319 30.60 -13.55 -36.09
CA ALA A 319 30.76 -12.13 -35.78
C ALA A 319 30.43 -11.22 -36.98
N GLU A 320 30.87 -11.60 -38.18
CA GLU A 320 30.56 -10.86 -39.41
C GLU A 320 29.05 -10.86 -39.75
N GLN A 321 28.34 -11.96 -39.46
CA GLN A 321 26.89 -12.04 -39.63
C GLN A 321 26.17 -11.16 -38.60
N VAL A 322 26.59 -11.18 -37.33
CA VAL A 322 26.04 -10.31 -36.27
C VAL A 322 26.23 -8.84 -36.64
N LEU A 323 27.42 -8.47 -37.15
CA LEU A 323 27.73 -7.12 -37.63
C LEU A 323 26.84 -6.71 -38.82
N ALA A 324 26.66 -7.60 -39.80
CA ALA A 324 25.85 -7.34 -40.98
C ALA A 324 24.36 -7.22 -40.63
N ASN A 325 23.85 -8.11 -39.78
CA ASN A 325 22.44 -8.19 -39.40
C ASN A 325 22.01 -7.10 -38.41
N ARG A 326 22.95 -6.52 -37.65
CA ARG A 326 22.70 -5.50 -36.62
C ARG A 326 21.81 -6.00 -35.47
N TYR A 327 21.81 -7.30 -35.21
CA TYR A 327 21.17 -7.91 -34.06
C TYR A 327 21.87 -9.20 -33.62
N GLY A 328 21.63 -9.60 -32.37
CA GLY A 328 22.07 -10.86 -31.78
C GLY A 328 21.78 -10.90 -30.27
N ASP A 329 21.83 -12.07 -29.65
CA ASP A 329 21.64 -12.23 -28.20
C ASP A 329 22.97 -12.11 -27.40
N CYS A 330 22.97 -12.54 -26.13
CA CYS A 330 24.13 -12.43 -25.25
C CYS A 330 25.41 -13.07 -25.82
N LYS A 331 25.32 -14.26 -26.41
CA LYS A 331 26.46 -14.96 -27.01
C LYS A 331 26.90 -14.32 -28.33
N ASP A 332 25.96 -13.84 -29.14
CA ASP A 332 26.27 -13.17 -30.41
C ASP A 332 26.96 -11.81 -30.17
N LYS A 333 26.44 -11.02 -29.23
CA LYS A 333 27.01 -9.71 -28.90
C LYS A 333 28.40 -9.84 -28.27
N HIS A 334 28.61 -10.83 -27.41
CA HIS A 334 29.96 -11.17 -26.94
C HIS A 334 30.88 -11.55 -28.09
N THR A 335 30.46 -12.48 -28.95
CA THR A 335 31.26 -12.97 -30.07
C THR A 335 31.72 -11.82 -30.98
N LEU A 336 30.81 -10.88 -31.29
CA LEU A 336 31.15 -9.68 -32.05
C LEU A 336 32.11 -8.75 -31.29
N LEU A 337 31.86 -8.46 -30.02
CA LEU A 337 32.76 -7.62 -29.21
C LEU A 337 34.17 -8.22 -29.17
N ALA A 338 34.27 -9.53 -28.94
CA ALA A 338 35.52 -10.22 -28.82
C ALA A 338 36.27 -10.34 -30.16
N ALA A 339 35.58 -10.48 -31.30
CA ALA A 339 36.19 -10.41 -32.62
C ALA A 339 36.72 -9.00 -32.95
N LEU A 340 35.93 -7.96 -32.67
CA LEU A 340 36.34 -6.56 -32.88
C LEU A 340 37.54 -6.19 -31.98
N ALA A 341 37.52 -6.60 -30.72
CA ALA A 341 38.59 -6.34 -29.76
C ALA A 341 39.88 -7.06 -30.17
N GLU A 342 39.77 -8.30 -30.63
CA GLU A 342 40.91 -9.08 -31.11
C GLU A 342 41.57 -8.44 -32.33
N ALA A 343 40.80 -7.87 -33.24
CA ALA A 343 41.32 -7.17 -34.42
C ALA A 343 42.25 -5.99 -34.07
N VAL A 344 42.10 -5.41 -32.87
CA VAL A 344 42.93 -4.31 -32.36
C VAL A 344 43.87 -4.75 -31.23
N GLY A 345 44.07 -6.06 -31.06
CA GLY A 345 45.05 -6.65 -30.13
C GLY A 345 44.58 -6.78 -28.69
N ILE A 346 43.27 -6.79 -28.43
CA ILE A 346 42.69 -6.91 -27.09
C ILE A 346 41.98 -8.26 -26.96
N GLU A 347 42.34 -9.05 -25.95
CA GLU A 347 41.69 -10.33 -25.70
C GLU A 347 40.49 -10.18 -24.76
N VAL A 348 39.31 -10.40 -25.31
CA VAL A 348 38.04 -10.49 -24.57
C VAL A 348 37.59 -11.95 -24.58
N VAL A 349 37.15 -12.46 -23.43
CA VAL A 349 36.80 -13.87 -23.21
C VAL A 349 35.38 -14.03 -22.65
N PRO A 350 34.68 -15.14 -22.93
CA PRO A 350 33.32 -15.35 -22.44
C PRO A 350 33.28 -15.74 -20.97
N VAL A 351 32.23 -15.28 -20.29
CA VAL A 351 31.90 -15.63 -18.91
C VAL A 351 30.43 -16.07 -18.86
N LEU A 352 30.21 -17.37 -18.67
CA LEU A 352 28.87 -17.95 -18.56
C LEU A 352 28.33 -17.76 -17.15
N ILE A 353 27.10 -17.25 -17.02
CA ILE A 353 26.51 -16.87 -15.74
C ILE A 353 24.99 -17.14 -15.72
N HIS A 354 24.41 -17.26 -14.53
CA HIS A 354 22.97 -17.27 -14.32
C HIS A 354 22.46 -15.92 -13.79
N SER A 355 21.47 -15.32 -14.45
CA SER A 355 20.91 -14.02 -14.07
C SER A 355 20.06 -14.08 -12.80
N GLU A 356 19.45 -15.22 -12.47
CA GLU A 356 18.51 -15.34 -11.34
C GLU A 356 19.11 -16.11 -10.16
N ARG A 357 19.32 -17.43 -10.26
CA ARG A 357 19.89 -18.26 -9.17
C ARG A 357 21.42 -18.20 -9.04
N THR A 358 21.92 -18.67 -7.91
CA THR A 358 23.34 -18.93 -7.64
C THR A 358 23.83 -20.24 -8.28
N LEU A 359 25.10 -20.29 -8.73
CA LEU A 359 25.73 -21.49 -9.31
C LEU A 359 26.17 -22.47 -8.22
N ASP A 360 25.86 -23.75 -8.41
CA ASP A 360 26.41 -24.86 -7.63
C ASP A 360 27.80 -25.24 -8.15
N PRO A 361 28.89 -25.00 -7.38
CA PRO A 361 30.24 -25.27 -7.83
C PRO A 361 30.58 -26.77 -7.94
N GLU A 362 29.78 -27.65 -7.35
CA GLU A 362 30.03 -29.09 -7.28
C GLU A 362 29.53 -29.86 -8.50
N VAL A 363 28.63 -29.28 -9.31
CA VAL A 363 27.98 -29.98 -10.42
C VAL A 363 28.26 -29.27 -11.76
N PRO A 364 29.35 -29.59 -12.47
CA PRO A 364 29.60 -29.01 -13.78
C PRO A 364 28.46 -29.33 -14.75
N SER A 365 27.66 -28.34 -15.14
CA SER A 365 26.57 -28.52 -16.11
C SER A 365 26.29 -27.25 -16.92
N PRO A 366 26.10 -27.36 -18.25
CA PRO A 366 25.63 -26.24 -19.07
C PRO A 366 24.30 -25.65 -18.61
N ARG A 367 23.42 -26.44 -17.98
CA ARG A 367 22.10 -26.02 -17.47
C ARG A 367 22.16 -24.94 -16.38
N GLN A 368 23.32 -24.78 -15.76
CA GLN A 368 23.55 -23.78 -14.73
C GLN A 368 23.70 -22.35 -15.27
N PHE A 369 23.72 -22.15 -16.59
CA PHE A 369 23.90 -20.84 -17.21
C PHE A 369 22.69 -20.47 -18.09
N ASN A 370 22.24 -19.22 -18.02
CA ASN A 370 21.18 -18.67 -18.88
C ASN A 370 21.58 -17.34 -19.52
N HIS A 371 22.77 -16.83 -19.21
CA HIS A 371 23.27 -15.56 -19.68
C HIS A 371 24.79 -15.60 -19.91
N LEU A 372 25.29 -14.64 -20.67
CA LEU A 372 26.71 -14.54 -20.99
C LEU A 372 27.16 -13.08 -20.92
N VAL A 373 28.22 -12.86 -20.14
CA VAL A 373 28.96 -11.58 -20.10
C VAL A 373 30.38 -11.79 -20.61
N SER A 374 31.12 -10.70 -20.81
CA SER A 374 32.50 -10.74 -21.27
C SER A 374 33.46 -10.40 -20.14
N ALA A 375 34.67 -10.93 -20.17
CA ALA A 375 35.78 -10.49 -19.34
C ALA A 375 36.98 -10.07 -20.19
N VAL A 376 37.75 -9.10 -19.68
CA VAL A 376 38.99 -8.63 -20.28
C VAL A 376 40.00 -8.40 -19.17
N THR A 377 41.29 -8.70 -19.40
CA THR A 377 42.35 -8.30 -18.47
C THR A 377 43.07 -7.09 -19.03
N LEU A 378 42.96 -5.95 -18.34
CA LEU A 378 43.67 -4.70 -18.67
C LEU A 378 44.55 -4.32 -17.47
N ASP A 379 45.82 -4.02 -17.71
CA ASP A 379 46.78 -3.60 -16.67
C ASP A 379 46.81 -4.52 -15.42
N GLY A 380 46.65 -5.83 -15.63
CA GLY A 380 46.64 -6.84 -14.57
C GLY A 380 45.34 -6.95 -13.77
N ARG A 381 44.27 -6.25 -14.19
CA ARG A 381 42.94 -6.30 -13.56
C ARG A 381 41.91 -6.89 -14.53
N THR A 382 41.09 -7.79 -14.03
CA THR A 382 39.95 -8.34 -14.80
C THR A 382 38.76 -7.40 -14.68
N GLU A 383 38.27 -6.92 -15.83
CA GLU A 383 37.04 -6.16 -15.94
C GLU A 383 35.96 -7.01 -16.61
N TYR A 384 34.71 -6.84 -16.18
CA TYR A 384 33.55 -7.58 -16.68
C TYR A 384 32.62 -6.63 -17.44
N LEU A 385 32.16 -7.05 -18.62
CA LEU A 385 31.40 -6.22 -19.55
C LEU A 385 30.12 -6.95 -19.98
N ASP A 386 28.97 -6.30 -19.82
CA ASP A 386 27.71 -6.78 -20.34
C ASP A 386 27.24 -5.89 -21.51
N THR A 387 27.29 -6.44 -22.73
CA THR A 387 26.85 -5.71 -23.93
C THR A 387 25.34 -5.80 -24.14
N THR A 388 24.63 -6.61 -23.35
CA THR A 388 23.19 -6.86 -23.54
C THR A 388 22.33 -5.81 -22.87
N THR A 389 22.76 -5.27 -21.72
CA THR A 389 22.10 -4.17 -21.04
C THR A 389 22.28 -2.86 -21.81
N GLU A 390 21.35 -2.58 -22.72
CA GLU A 390 21.40 -1.41 -23.58
C GLU A 390 21.42 -0.10 -22.75
N GLY A 391 22.38 0.78 -23.07
CA GLY A 391 22.55 2.07 -22.38
C GLY A 391 23.38 2.00 -21.09
N ALA A 392 23.88 0.83 -20.70
CA ALA A 392 24.72 0.68 -19.53
C ALA A 392 26.13 1.27 -19.72
N PRO A 393 26.64 2.06 -18.75
CA PRO A 393 28.04 2.46 -18.69
C PRO A 393 29.01 1.30 -18.82
N PHE A 394 30.18 1.58 -19.38
CA PHE A 394 31.24 0.58 -19.53
C PHE A 394 31.64 -0.02 -18.16
N GLY A 395 31.68 -1.35 -18.09
CA GLY A 395 32.01 -2.10 -16.87
C GLY A 395 30.88 -2.23 -15.85
N LEU A 396 29.73 -1.59 -16.05
CA LEU A 396 28.60 -1.71 -15.13
C LEU A 396 27.86 -3.03 -15.36
N LEU A 397 27.89 -3.92 -14.37
CA LEU A 397 27.00 -5.07 -14.29
C LEU A 397 25.74 -4.71 -13.51
N MET A 398 24.57 -5.11 -14.01
CA MET A 398 23.29 -4.93 -13.30
C MET A 398 23.26 -5.76 -12.00
N PRO A 399 22.46 -5.39 -10.98
CA PRO A 399 22.44 -6.06 -9.67
C PRO A 399 22.29 -7.58 -9.74
N SER A 400 21.51 -8.09 -10.70
CA SER A 400 21.28 -9.52 -10.91
C SER A 400 22.53 -10.32 -11.33
N LEU A 401 23.61 -9.65 -11.73
CA LEU A 401 24.86 -10.27 -12.22
C LEU A 401 26.07 -9.98 -11.31
N ARG A 402 25.90 -9.25 -10.20
CA ARG A 402 26.99 -8.85 -9.29
C ARG A 402 27.16 -9.82 -8.14
N GLY A 403 28.41 -10.08 -7.72
CA GLY A 403 28.72 -11.00 -6.61
C GLY A 403 28.33 -12.45 -6.90
N LYS A 404 28.28 -12.84 -8.18
CA LYS A 404 27.82 -14.16 -8.61
C LYS A 404 28.96 -15.01 -9.11
N LYS A 405 28.90 -16.30 -8.79
CA LYS A 405 29.78 -17.31 -9.38
C LYS A 405 29.44 -17.51 -10.86
N ALA A 406 30.47 -17.55 -11.69
CA ALA A 406 30.37 -17.67 -13.14
C ALA A 406 31.55 -18.48 -13.70
N LEU A 407 31.40 -19.03 -14.91
CA LEU A 407 32.47 -19.79 -15.58
C LEU A 407 33.20 -18.91 -16.58
N LEU A 408 34.46 -18.57 -16.30
CA LEU A 408 35.33 -17.84 -17.22
C LEU A 408 36.07 -18.83 -18.14
N ILE A 409 35.99 -18.60 -19.46
CA ILE A 409 36.56 -19.48 -20.47
C ILE A 409 37.70 -18.74 -21.18
N ALA A 410 38.92 -18.90 -20.68
CA ALA A 410 40.11 -18.30 -21.27
C ALA A 410 40.56 -19.05 -22.53
N ARG A 411 41.32 -18.39 -23.41
CA ARG A 411 41.82 -19.03 -24.64
C ARG A 411 42.97 -19.99 -24.43
N ARG A 412 43.85 -19.68 -23.48
CA ARG A 412 45.12 -20.39 -23.25
C ARG A 412 45.20 -21.03 -21.87
N GLU A 413 44.20 -20.83 -21.03
CA GLU A 413 44.12 -21.37 -19.68
C GLU A 413 42.86 -22.23 -19.55
N PRO A 414 42.88 -23.26 -18.67
CA PRO A 414 41.69 -24.01 -18.32
C PRO A 414 40.55 -23.10 -17.86
N ALA A 415 39.32 -23.42 -18.28
CA ALA A 415 38.16 -22.70 -17.78
C ALA A 415 38.01 -22.89 -16.27
N ARG A 416 37.62 -21.82 -15.57
CA ARG A 416 37.58 -21.78 -14.10
C ARG A 416 36.40 -20.97 -13.61
N LEU A 417 35.91 -21.35 -12.42
CA LEU A 417 34.92 -20.55 -11.72
C LEU A 417 35.57 -19.25 -11.21
N VAL A 418 34.86 -18.15 -11.41
CA VAL A 418 35.20 -16.82 -10.92
C VAL A 418 33.99 -16.21 -10.25
N GLU A 419 34.20 -15.14 -9.47
CA GLU A 419 33.12 -14.34 -8.90
C GLU A 419 33.09 -12.99 -9.59
N THR A 420 31.92 -12.56 -10.04
CA THR A 420 31.75 -11.22 -10.61
C THR A 420 31.86 -10.14 -9.53
N PRO A 421 32.27 -8.91 -9.87
CA PRO A 421 32.36 -7.83 -8.90
C PRO A 421 31.04 -7.61 -8.16
N ALA A 422 31.08 -7.53 -6.84
CA ALA A 422 29.90 -7.23 -6.02
C ALA A 422 29.42 -5.78 -6.23
N ASP A 423 30.34 -4.86 -6.48
CA ASP A 423 30.08 -3.44 -6.65
C ASP A 423 30.38 -2.96 -8.08
N PRO A 424 29.70 -1.87 -8.52
CA PRO A 424 30.03 -1.20 -9.77
C PRO A 424 31.47 -0.69 -9.83
N PRO A 425 32.02 -0.51 -11.05
CA PRO A 425 33.41 -0.09 -11.24
C PRO A 425 33.67 1.38 -10.85
N PHE A 426 32.65 2.12 -10.47
CA PHE A 426 32.72 3.50 -10.01
C PHE A 426 31.67 3.76 -8.93
N LEU A 427 31.91 4.78 -8.11
CA LEU A 427 30.95 5.22 -7.11
C LEU A 427 29.66 5.70 -7.80
N GLN A 428 28.54 5.10 -7.40
CA GLN A 428 27.23 5.49 -7.91
C GLN A 428 26.71 6.71 -7.18
N TRP A 429 26.04 7.59 -7.90
CA TRP A 429 25.42 8.76 -7.31
C TRP A 429 24.27 9.30 -8.14
N HIS A 430 23.37 10.02 -7.48
CA HIS A 430 22.48 10.95 -8.17
C HIS A 430 22.48 12.30 -7.47
N ARG A 431 22.22 13.34 -8.26
CA ARG A 431 22.10 14.71 -7.80
C ARG A 431 20.85 15.35 -8.36
N ILE A 432 20.08 15.98 -7.48
CA ILE A 432 18.92 16.78 -7.86
C ILE A 432 19.14 18.21 -7.39
N GLN A 433 19.04 19.15 -8.30
CA GLN A 433 19.18 20.57 -8.01
C GLN A 433 17.92 21.30 -8.46
N VAL A 434 17.36 22.11 -7.56
CA VAL A 434 16.19 22.96 -7.85
C VAL A 434 16.59 24.40 -7.57
N TYR A 435 16.54 25.23 -8.61
CA TYR A 435 16.77 26.67 -8.51
C TYR A 435 15.48 27.37 -8.86
N GLY A 436 14.83 28.05 -7.92
CA GLY A 436 13.53 28.65 -8.18
C GLY A 436 13.27 29.95 -7.45
N THR A 437 12.26 30.65 -7.94
CA THR A 437 11.73 31.88 -7.36
C THR A 437 10.24 31.70 -7.13
N ILE A 438 9.78 32.05 -5.93
CA ILE A 438 8.36 32.15 -5.63
C ILE A 438 7.96 33.61 -5.84
N LYS A 439 7.12 33.87 -6.84
CA LYS A 439 6.61 35.20 -7.15
C LYS A 439 5.66 35.70 -6.05
N ASN A 440 5.39 37.01 -6.06
CA ASN A 440 4.46 37.63 -5.10
C ASN A 440 3.03 37.09 -5.21
N GLU A 441 2.66 36.59 -6.39
CA GLU A 441 1.38 35.94 -6.66
C GLU A 441 1.31 34.50 -6.10
N GLY A 442 2.43 33.96 -5.59
CA GLY A 442 2.51 32.60 -5.06
C GLY A 442 2.83 31.53 -6.10
N GLU A 443 3.16 31.92 -7.33
CA GLU A 443 3.64 31.03 -8.40
C GLU A 443 5.10 30.66 -8.18
N LEU A 444 5.45 29.38 -8.35
CA LEU A 444 6.84 28.91 -8.41
C LEU A 444 7.29 28.82 -9.86
N GLU A 445 8.40 29.49 -10.18
CA GLU A 445 9.19 29.21 -11.38
C GLU A 445 10.52 28.60 -10.96
N ALA A 446 10.90 27.47 -11.55
CA ALA A 446 12.14 26.78 -11.20
C ALA A 446 12.84 26.13 -12.40
N ASP A 447 14.17 26.12 -12.36
CA ASP A 447 15.02 25.27 -13.17
C ASP A 447 15.40 24.02 -12.36
N LEU A 448 15.05 22.84 -12.87
CA LEU A 448 15.38 21.56 -12.27
C LEU A 448 16.49 20.88 -13.05
N ARG A 449 17.46 20.32 -12.33
CA ARG A 449 18.56 19.52 -12.90
C ARG A 449 18.68 18.19 -12.18
N TYR A 450 18.43 17.12 -12.92
CA TYR A 450 18.65 15.75 -12.50
C TYR A 450 19.93 15.21 -13.12
N GLN A 451 20.78 14.57 -12.33
CA GLN A 451 21.98 13.90 -12.78
C GLN A 451 22.07 12.52 -12.15
N PHE A 452 22.23 11.49 -12.97
CA PHE A 452 22.34 10.11 -12.53
C PHE A 452 23.63 9.49 -13.04
N ARG A 453 24.35 8.78 -12.17
CA ARG A 453 25.52 7.99 -12.52
C ARG A 453 25.48 6.63 -11.82
N GLY A 454 25.45 5.56 -12.61
CA GLY A 454 25.33 4.20 -12.10
C GLY A 454 24.01 3.54 -12.50
N GLU A 455 23.53 2.62 -11.70
CA GLU A 455 22.43 1.72 -12.07
C GLU A 455 21.11 2.45 -12.36
N ASP A 456 20.83 3.55 -11.68
CA ASP A 456 19.58 4.31 -11.87
C ASP A 456 19.51 5.02 -13.24
N GLU A 457 20.66 5.26 -13.88
CA GLU A 457 20.69 5.92 -15.19
C GLU A 457 20.25 4.96 -16.32
N VAL A 458 20.40 3.66 -16.12
CA VAL A 458 20.17 2.64 -17.17
C VAL A 458 18.69 2.50 -17.51
N PRO A 459 17.75 2.29 -16.55
CA PRO A 459 16.32 2.26 -16.85
C PRO A 459 15.81 3.55 -17.48
N LEU A 460 16.31 4.71 -17.03
CA LEU A 460 15.93 6.01 -17.58
C LEU A 460 16.40 6.17 -19.02
N ARG A 461 17.65 5.80 -19.35
CA ARG A 461 18.15 5.79 -20.73
C ARG A 461 17.32 4.87 -21.61
N GLN A 462 16.97 3.68 -21.13
CA GLN A 462 16.15 2.72 -21.87
C GLN A 462 14.73 3.26 -22.11
N ALA A 463 14.10 3.87 -21.10
CA ALA A 463 12.80 4.50 -21.25
C ALA A 463 12.82 5.64 -22.29
N LEU A 464 13.80 6.54 -22.20
CA LEU A 464 13.97 7.66 -23.12
C LEU A 464 14.25 7.20 -24.57
N ARG A 465 14.96 6.08 -24.77
CA ARG A 465 15.17 5.49 -26.10
C ARG A 465 13.91 4.89 -26.72
N ARG A 466 13.04 4.30 -25.89
CA ARG A 466 11.79 3.67 -26.35
C ARG A 466 10.68 4.67 -26.60
N LEU A 467 10.67 5.77 -25.85
CA LEU A 467 9.66 6.82 -25.97
C LEU A 467 9.97 7.77 -27.14
N PRO A 468 8.96 8.13 -27.96
CA PRO A 468 9.09 9.26 -28.87
C PRO A 468 9.49 10.51 -28.10
N GLN A 469 10.35 11.35 -28.68
CA GLN A 469 10.87 12.55 -28.01
C GLN A 469 9.76 13.50 -27.51
N ALA A 470 8.63 13.56 -28.22
CA ALA A 470 7.44 14.32 -27.80
C ALA A 470 6.91 13.90 -26.41
N ASN A 471 7.13 12.65 -26.02
CA ASN A 471 6.66 12.09 -24.75
C ASN A 471 7.69 12.19 -23.63
N TRP A 472 8.91 12.67 -23.89
CA TRP A 472 9.93 12.85 -22.85
C TRP A 472 9.48 13.84 -21.78
N LYS A 473 8.64 14.83 -22.14
CA LYS A 473 8.03 15.77 -21.19
C LYS A 473 7.19 15.03 -20.12
N ASN A 474 6.55 13.91 -20.46
CA ASN A 474 5.76 13.13 -19.49
C ASN A 474 6.66 12.46 -18.45
N LEU A 475 7.85 11.99 -18.85
CA LEU A 475 8.84 11.46 -17.91
C LEU A 475 9.37 12.57 -16.98
N ALA A 476 9.67 13.76 -17.52
CA ALA A 476 10.08 14.89 -16.71
C ALA A 476 8.96 15.34 -15.75
N GLN A 477 7.70 15.30 -16.19
CA GLN A 477 6.52 15.58 -15.36
C GLN A 477 6.40 14.58 -14.20
N ALA A 478 6.60 13.29 -14.48
CA ALA A 478 6.64 12.24 -13.47
C ALA A 478 7.77 12.46 -12.44
N LEU A 479 8.96 12.87 -12.89
CA LEU A 479 10.07 13.20 -11.99
C LEU A 479 9.76 14.43 -11.12
N ALA A 480 9.14 15.48 -11.68
CA ALA A 480 8.70 16.64 -10.91
C ALA A 480 7.68 16.25 -9.83
N LEU A 481 6.73 15.38 -10.15
CA LEU A 481 5.73 14.88 -9.20
C LEU A 481 6.36 14.13 -8.01
N LEU A 482 7.47 13.41 -8.23
CA LEU A 482 8.22 12.75 -7.14
C LEU A 482 8.85 13.75 -6.15
N LEU A 483 9.00 15.01 -6.52
CA LEU A 483 9.39 16.11 -5.62
C LEU A 483 8.19 16.79 -4.94
N GLY A 484 6.96 16.33 -5.19
CA GLY A 484 5.74 17.00 -4.74
C GLY A 484 5.39 18.25 -5.56
N LEU A 485 5.86 18.32 -6.81
CA LEU A 485 5.59 19.44 -7.72
C LEU A 485 4.53 19.05 -8.77
N GLU A 486 3.44 19.83 -8.85
CA GLU A 486 2.22 19.50 -9.60
C GLU A 486 1.94 20.44 -10.80
N GLY A 487 2.87 21.34 -11.11
CA GLY A 487 2.83 22.27 -12.24
C GLY A 487 3.25 21.67 -13.59
N GLU A 488 3.66 22.53 -14.52
CA GLU A 488 4.01 22.17 -15.89
C GLU A 488 5.52 22.19 -16.15
N VAL A 489 5.99 21.21 -16.94
CA VAL A 489 7.37 21.16 -17.44
C VAL A 489 7.51 21.90 -18.79
N ALA A 490 8.59 22.65 -18.96
CA ALA A 490 8.98 23.30 -20.22
C ALA A 490 10.49 23.13 -20.49
N ASP A 491 10.93 23.40 -21.73
CA ASP A 491 12.35 23.48 -22.11
C ASP A 491 13.21 22.26 -21.70
N LEU A 492 12.66 21.04 -21.79
CA LEU A 492 13.38 19.81 -21.42
C LEU A 492 14.59 19.56 -22.34
N GLN A 493 15.76 19.46 -21.72
CA GLN A 493 17.02 19.05 -22.32
C GLN A 493 17.49 17.76 -21.68
N VAL A 494 17.94 16.83 -22.51
CA VAL A 494 18.47 15.54 -22.07
C VAL A 494 19.86 15.35 -22.69
N THR A 495 20.81 14.85 -21.92
CA THR A 495 22.14 14.48 -22.46
C THR A 495 21.98 13.43 -23.56
N ALA A 496 22.88 13.45 -24.55
CA ALA A 496 22.89 12.44 -25.61
C ALA A 496 22.90 11.02 -25.01
N LEU A 497 21.89 10.21 -25.35
CA LEU A 497 21.68 8.89 -24.74
C LEU A 497 22.78 7.90 -25.15
N GLU A 498 23.51 8.21 -26.22
CA GLU A 498 24.65 7.47 -26.73
C GLU A 498 25.92 7.68 -25.88
N GLU A 499 26.02 8.78 -25.14
CA GLU A 499 27.17 9.07 -24.28
C GLU A 499 26.97 8.44 -22.90
N MET A 500 27.43 7.18 -22.77
CA MET A 500 27.34 6.39 -21.53
C MET A 500 28.53 6.62 -20.58
N ALA A 501 29.58 7.31 -21.05
CA ALA A 501 30.71 7.72 -20.22
C ALA A 501 30.33 8.91 -19.31
N GLU A 502 29.43 9.77 -19.78
CA GLU A 502 28.89 10.90 -19.03
C GLU A 502 27.66 10.50 -18.20
N PRO A 503 27.37 11.16 -17.07
CA PRO A 503 26.14 10.95 -16.32
C PRO A 503 24.92 11.34 -17.16
N LEU A 504 23.82 10.61 -17.02
CA LEU A 504 22.54 11.01 -17.61
C LEU A 504 22.06 12.29 -16.94
N ARG A 505 21.91 13.37 -17.72
CA ARG A 505 21.34 14.64 -17.25
C ARG A 505 20.00 14.94 -17.89
N LEU A 506 19.04 15.36 -17.07
CA LEU A 506 17.79 15.97 -17.49
C LEU A 506 17.69 17.36 -16.86
N GLU A 507 17.62 18.40 -17.69
CA GLU A 507 17.42 19.78 -17.26
C GLU A 507 16.11 20.30 -17.85
N PHE A 508 15.26 20.92 -17.04
CA PHE A 508 14.00 21.47 -17.52
C PHE A 508 13.51 22.63 -16.65
N ARG A 509 12.72 23.50 -17.26
CA ARG A 509 11.97 24.53 -16.55
C ARG A 509 10.67 23.98 -16.01
N PHE A 510 10.21 24.55 -14.92
CA PHE A 510 8.99 24.16 -14.26
C PHE A 510 8.25 25.38 -13.72
N SER A 511 6.94 25.39 -13.92
CA SER A 511 6.05 26.44 -13.42
C SER A 511 4.87 25.82 -12.69
N GLN A 512 4.64 26.22 -11.44
CA GLN A 512 3.50 25.78 -10.66
C GLN A 512 2.74 26.98 -10.11
N SER A 513 1.47 27.09 -10.52
CA SER A 513 0.55 28.05 -9.91
C SER A 513 0.21 27.66 -8.48
N LYS A 514 -0.06 28.64 -7.63
CA LYS A 514 -0.50 28.44 -6.23
C LYS A 514 0.46 27.61 -5.37
N TYR A 515 1.76 27.65 -5.65
CA TYR A 515 2.78 26.95 -4.85
C TYR A 515 2.89 27.52 -3.43
N LEU A 516 2.85 28.86 -3.29
CA LEU A 516 2.70 29.54 -2.00
C LEU A 516 1.33 30.22 -1.94
N ASN A 517 0.56 29.95 -0.90
CA ASN A 517 -0.67 30.68 -0.67
C ASN A 517 -0.38 32.10 -0.18
N ARG A 518 -0.47 33.08 -1.08
CA ARG A 518 -0.17 34.49 -0.80
C ARG A 518 -1.09 35.15 0.25
N PHE A 519 -2.26 34.55 0.53
CA PHE A 519 -3.24 35.08 1.48
C PHE A 519 -3.05 34.54 2.90
N ALA A 520 -2.30 33.46 3.04
CA ALA A 520 -2.00 32.89 4.34
C ALA A 520 -1.04 33.82 5.08
N ARG A 521 -1.41 34.23 6.31
CA ARG A 521 -0.50 34.99 7.20
C ARG A 521 0.72 34.16 7.55
N SER A 522 0.54 32.85 7.69
CA SER A 522 1.58 31.85 7.88
C SER A 522 1.23 30.61 7.07
N ALA A 523 2.21 30.04 6.37
CA ALA A 523 2.06 28.81 5.60
C ALA A 523 3.18 27.82 5.95
N GLN A 524 2.89 26.53 5.89
CA GLN A 524 3.88 25.46 5.90
C GLN A 524 4.12 25.04 4.46
N LEU A 525 5.32 25.29 3.95
CA LEU A 525 5.70 24.97 2.58
C LEU A 525 6.49 23.67 2.57
N GLN A 526 6.02 22.69 1.79
CA GLN A 526 6.78 21.48 1.51
C GLN A 526 7.91 21.83 0.54
N LEU A 527 9.15 21.56 0.93
CA LEU A 527 10.31 21.75 0.05
C LEU A 527 10.34 20.64 -1.01
N PRO A 528 10.72 20.94 -2.27
CA PRO A 528 10.78 19.96 -3.35
C PRO A 528 12.00 19.03 -3.20
N LEU A 529 12.04 18.29 -2.10
CA LEU A 529 13.05 17.30 -1.75
C LEU A 529 12.40 15.91 -1.78
N PRO A 530 12.95 14.94 -2.54
CA PRO A 530 12.42 13.59 -2.52
C PRO A 530 12.88 12.84 -1.25
N GLN A 531 12.28 11.68 -1.03
CA GLN A 531 12.71 10.76 0.02
C GLN A 531 14.06 10.11 -0.34
N MET A 532 14.84 9.80 0.69
CA MET A 532 16.08 9.06 0.59
C MET A 532 15.81 7.58 0.36
N THR A 533 16.59 6.97 -0.53
CA THR A 533 16.49 5.56 -0.92
C THR A 533 17.12 4.65 0.14
N LEU A 534 16.33 4.32 1.16
CA LEU A 534 16.67 3.40 2.24
C LEU A 534 15.57 2.34 2.38
N PRO A 535 15.92 1.04 2.60
CA PRO A 535 14.93 -0.02 2.83
C PRO A 535 14.01 0.25 4.03
N ASP A 536 12.70 0.18 3.84
CA ASP A 536 11.73 0.26 4.92
C ASP A 536 11.44 -1.18 5.44
N GLU A 537 12.39 -1.75 6.19
CA GLU A 537 12.23 -3.08 6.78
C GLU A 537 11.71 -3.01 8.22
N PHE A 538 10.45 -3.43 8.41
CA PHE A 538 9.85 -3.68 9.70
C PHE A 538 9.58 -5.19 9.82
N PRO A 539 10.24 -5.90 10.74
CA PRO A 539 10.00 -7.33 10.89
C PRO A 539 8.55 -7.56 11.31
N GLU A 540 7.87 -8.46 10.60
CA GLU A 540 6.58 -8.99 11.03
C GLU A 540 6.73 -9.70 12.38
N ALA A 541 5.68 -9.64 13.20
CA ALA A 541 5.71 -10.22 14.54
C ALA A 541 5.93 -11.75 14.46
N GLY A 542 7.09 -12.22 14.91
CA GLY A 542 7.45 -13.64 14.95
C GLY A 542 8.41 -14.11 13.84
N ALA A 543 8.80 -13.26 12.89
CA ALA A 543 9.77 -13.61 11.86
C ALA A 543 11.22 -13.67 12.44
N PRO A 544 12.08 -14.59 11.95
CA PRO A 544 13.48 -14.63 12.34
C PRO A 544 14.20 -13.34 11.90
N PRO A 545 15.15 -12.82 12.70
CA PRO A 545 15.88 -11.61 12.36
C PRO A 545 16.73 -11.84 11.10
N LYS A 546 16.51 -11.02 10.06
CA LYS A 546 17.26 -11.04 8.80
C LYS A 546 18.18 -9.82 8.69
N GLU A 547 19.27 -9.95 7.94
CA GLU A 547 20.14 -8.83 7.59
C GLU A 547 19.41 -7.85 6.68
N ILE A 548 19.68 -6.55 6.82
CA ILE A 548 19.08 -5.50 6.01
C ILE A 548 19.93 -5.25 4.78
N GLU A 549 19.35 -5.34 3.59
CA GLU A 549 20.04 -5.17 2.30
C GLU A 549 20.04 -3.70 1.83
N LEU A 550 21.09 -2.94 2.16
CA LEU A 550 21.27 -1.56 1.71
C LEU A 550 21.67 -1.45 0.23
N GLY A 551 22.26 -2.51 -0.34
CA GLY A 551 22.80 -2.55 -1.70
C GLY A 551 24.15 -1.86 -1.84
N SER A 552 24.66 -1.73 -3.08
CA SER A 552 25.99 -1.16 -3.34
C SER A 552 26.18 0.26 -2.78
N PRO A 553 27.44 0.65 -2.46
CA PRO A 553 27.76 2.02 -2.07
C PRO A 553 27.21 3.04 -3.04
N TYR A 554 26.58 4.09 -2.49
CA TYR A 554 25.78 5.03 -3.25
C TYR A 554 25.76 6.40 -2.57
N GLN A 555 25.82 7.48 -3.35
CA GLN A 555 25.68 8.86 -2.86
C GLN A 555 24.45 9.56 -3.44
N THR A 556 23.67 10.18 -2.55
CA THR A 556 22.53 11.01 -2.93
C THR A 556 22.78 12.43 -2.45
N GLU A 557 22.60 13.39 -3.36
CA GLU A 557 22.71 14.81 -3.06
C GLU A 557 21.50 15.58 -3.59
N TYR A 558 20.81 16.27 -2.70
CA TYR A 558 19.72 17.18 -3.05
C TYR A 558 20.10 18.58 -2.64
N ARG A 559 19.96 19.54 -3.56
CA ARG A 559 20.19 20.96 -3.29
C ARG A 559 19.05 21.80 -3.83
N ILE A 560 18.54 22.67 -2.98
CA ILE A 560 17.50 23.62 -3.33
C ILE A 560 17.99 25.01 -3.04
N GLU A 561 17.74 25.91 -3.98
CA GLU A 561 17.86 27.34 -3.82
C GLU A 561 16.53 27.98 -4.22
N LEU A 562 15.76 28.44 -3.23
CA LEU A 562 14.46 29.07 -3.43
C LEU A 562 14.48 30.51 -2.95
N GLU A 563 14.19 31.45 -3.85
CA GLU A 563 13.98 32.85 -3.48
C GLU A 563 12.53 33.07 -3.05
N LEU A 564 12.34 33.51 -1.80
CA LEU A 564 11.03 33.85 -1.23
C LEU A 564 10.55 35.23 -1.70
N PRO A 565 9.23 35.47 -1.81
CA PRO A 565 8.72 36.76 -2.25
C PRO A 565 9.01 37.86 -1.23
N GLU A 566 8.93 39.11 -1.67
CA GLU A 566 9.09 40.26 -0.77
C GLU A 566 8.01 40.27 0.32
N GLY A 567 8.35 40.76 1.51
CA GLY A 567 7.42 40.81 2.62
C GLY A 567 7.17 39.46 3.31
N TYR A 568 7.92 38.41 3.01
CA TYR A 568 7.89 37.15 3.75
C TYR A 568 9.16 36.91 4.55
N THR A 569 9.01 36.29 5.71
CA THR A 569 10.08 35.71 6.52
C THR A 569 9.88 34.21 6.60
N ALA A 570 10.95 33.44 6.78
CA ALA A 570 10.84 32.00 6.96
C ALA A 570 11.63 31.54 8.16
N ARG A 571 11.10 30.50 8.82
CA ARG A 571 11.82 29.72 9.81
C ARG A 571 12.24 28.42 9.16
N THR A 572 13.56 28.21 9.07
CA THR A 572 14.13 27.03 8.44
C THR A 572 13.87 25.77 9.27
N PRO A 573 13.82 24.59 8.62
CA PRO A 573 13.91 23.31 9.31
C PRO A 573 15.16 23.18 10.18
N VAL A 574 15.16 22.19 11.07
CA VAL A 574 16.29 21.86 11.94
C VAL A 574 17.25 20.93 11.19
N PRO A 575 18.55 21.23 11.11
CA PRO A 575 19.52 20.35 10.45
C PRO A 575 19.73 19.04 11.24
N VAL A 576 19.93 17.94 10.52
CA VAL A 576 20.18 16.62 11.08
C VAL A 576 21.55 16.12 10.62
N ARG A 577 22.32 15.51 11.52
CA ARG A 577 23.60 14.86 11.21
C ARG A 577 23.65 13.51 11.89
N LEU A 578 23.75 12.46 11.09
CA LEU A 578 23.79 11.07 11.54
C LEU A 578 25.01 10.41 10.91
N GLU A 579 25.81 9.76 11.74
CA GLU A 579 26.91 8.94 11.29
C GLU A 579 26.80 7.54 11.91
N ARG A 580 26.87 6.55 11.03
CA ARG A 580 27.05 5.14 11.32
C ARG A 580 28.14 4.62 10.39
N ASP A 581 28.70 3.49 10.74
CA ASP A 581 29.65 2.76 9.92
C ASP A 581 29.04 2.31 8.57
N TYR A 582 27.75 1.95 8.55
CA TYR A 582 27.04 1.55 7.32
C TYR A 582 26.53 2.71 6.46
N ALA A 583 26.22 3.88 7.04
CA ALA A 583 25.73 5.04 6.30
C ALA A 583 25.92 6.37 7.04
N THR A 584 26.03 7.47 6.28
CA THR A 584 25.98 8.83 6.81
C THR A 584 24.87 9.64 6.16
N TYR A 585 24.14 10.40 6.99
CA TYR A 585 23.09 11.31 6.56
C TYR A 585 23.32 12.71 7.12
N ARG A 586 23.17 13.72 6.28
CA ARG A 586 23.28 15.13 6.68
C ARG A 586 22.25 15.99 5.96
N SER A 587 21.58 16.87 6.69
CA SER A 587 20.79 17.97 6.16
C SER A 587 21.29 19.31 6.69
N ASP A 588 21.27 20.34 5.85
CA ASP A 588 21.56 21.73 6.23
C ASP A 588 20.53 22.67 5.60
N TYR A 589 20.05 23.63 6.39
CA TYR A 589 19.06 24.62 5.97
C TYR A 589 19.53 26.01 6.38
N ARG A 590 19.59 26.94 5.43
CA ARG A 590 20.07 28.31 5.65
C ARG A 590 19.18 29.31 4.94
N LEU A 591 18.90 30.43 5.59
CA LEU A 591 18.20 31.56 5.00
C LEU A 591 19.16 32.73 4.89
N GLU A 592 19.55 33.07 3.66
CA GLU A 592 20.45 34.17 3.34
C GLU A 592 19.62 35.30 2.70
N GLY A 593 19.18 36.27 3.51
CA GLY A 593 18.21 37.28 3.08
C GLY A 593 16.85 36.63 2.79
N ARG A 594 16.40 36.68 1.53
CA ARG A 594 15.18 36.00 1.05
C ARG A 594 15.46 34.63 0.40
N LYS A 595 16.72 34.24 0.27
CA LYS A 595 17.12 33.01 -0.40
C LYS A 595 17.24 31.87 0.61
N LEU A 596 16.37 30.87 0.49
CA LEU A 596 16.48 29.61 1.20
C LEU A 596 17.44 28.68 0.45
N ILE A 597 18.43 28.17 1.17
CA ILE A 597 19.33 27.11 0.71
C ILE A 597 19.06 25.89 1.58
N ALA A 598 18.63 24.79 0.96
CA ALA A 598 18.41 23.51 1.63
C ALA A 598 19.21 22.41 0.94
N GLU A 599 19.98 21.65 1.72
CA GLU A 599 20.86 20.60 1.22
C GLU A 599 20.62 19.31 2.02
N ARG A 600 20.55 18.16 1.33
CA ARG A 600 20.54 16.83 1.95
C ARG A 600 21.54 15.92 1.27
N HIS A 601 22.28 15.15 2.07
CA HIS A 601 23.30 14.22 1.63
C HIS A 601 23.13 12.87 2.33
N LEU A 602 23.02 11.79 1.56
CA LEU A 602 23.09 10.42 2.05
C LEU A 602 24.26 9.69 1.38
N GLN A 603 25.07 9.00 2.16
CA GLN A 603 26.11 8.09 1.65
C GLN A 603 25.94 6.73 2.30
N LYS A 604 25.64 5.72 1.49
CA LYS A 604 25.69 4.30 1.90
C LYS A 604 27.13 3.81 1.76
N ARG A 605 27.68 3.21 2.82
CA ARG A 605 29.07 2.75 2.92
C ARG A 605 29.19 1.23 2.94
N GLN A 606 28.20 0.54 3.50
CA GLN A 606 28.14 -0.92 3.56
C GLN A 606 26.95 -1.45 2.75
N ARG A 607 27.04 -2.72 2.34
CA ARG A 607 26.01 -3.41 1.54
C ARG A 607 24.88 -3.94 2.38
N THR A 608 25.20 -4.43 3.57
CA THR A 608 24.25 -5.00 4.50
C THR A 608 24.41 -4.38 5.87
N VAL A 609 23.34 -4.43 6.67
CA VAL A 609 23.40 -4.21 8.11
C VAL A 609 23.03 -5.54 8.79
N PRO A 610 23.89 -6.06 9.68
CA PRO A 610 23.61 -7.31 10.38
C PRO A 610 22.27 -7.30 11.13
N ALA A 611 21.61 -8.46 11.21
CA ALA A 611 20.27 -8.59 11.78
C ALA A 611 20.18 -8.11 13.24
N GLU A 612 21.24 -8.30 14.02
CA GLU A 612 21.34 -7.82 15.40
C GLU A 612 21.30 -6.29 15.54
N ARG A 613 21.57 -5.56 14.45
CA ARG A 613 21.54 -4.09 14.39
C ARG A 613 20.26 -3.52 13.78
N MET A 614 19.24 -4.35 13.53
CA MET A 614 17.93 -3.93 13.02
C MET A 614 17.35 -2.71 13.79
N ARG A 615 17.40 -2.74 15.12
CA ARG A 615 16.91 -1.62 15.95
C ARG A 615 17.71 -0.33 15.75
N ASP A 616 19.03 -0.42 15.62
CA ASP A 616 19.89 0.76 15.34
C ASP A 616 19.55 1.35 13.96
N TYR A 617 19.40 0.50 12.95
CA TYR A 617 18.96 0.92 11.62
C TYR A 617 17.57 1.58 11.63
N GLN A 618 16.59 1.01 12.34
CA GLN A 618 15.26 1.62 12.46
C GLN A 618 15.27 2.98 13.16
N VAL A 619 16.20 3.22 14.09
CA VAL A 619 16.39 4.54 14.70
C VAL A 619 17.03 5.51 13.69
N PHE A 620 18.05 5.06 12.95
CA PHE A 620 18.65 5.85 11.87
C PHE A 620 17.60 6.25 10.83
N LEU A 621 16.82 5.28 10.33
CA LEU A 621 15.76 5.48 9.35
C LEU A 621 14.69 6.45 9.86
N ARG A 622 14.18 6.26 11.08
CA ARG A 622 13.20 7.19 11.68
C ARG A 622 13.72 8.62 11.76
N ALA A 623 14.99 8.82 12.08
CA ALA A 623 15.59 10.15 12.12
C ALA A 623 15.71 10.78 10.71
N VAL A 624 16.06 9.98 9.69
CA VAL A 624 16.04 10.42 8.29
C VAL A 624 14.61 10.79 7.85
N ARG A 625 13.62 9.92 8.11
CA ARG A 625 12.20 10.18 7.79
C ARG A 625 11.64 11.40 8.52
N ALA A 626 12.06 11.63 9.77
CA ALA A 626 11.67 12.82 10.52
C ALA A 626 12.23 14.11 9.88
N ASP A 627 13.47 14.09 9.39
CA ASP A 627 14.01 15.22 8.61
C ASP A 627 13.26 15.40 7.29
N GLU A 628 12.95 14.30 6.59
CA GLU A 628 12.19 14.31 5.33
C GLU A 628 10.82 14.97 5.46
N GLY A 629 10.14 14.77 6.59
CA GLY A 629 8.84 15.36 6.89
C GLY A 629 8.85 16.81 7.37
N GLN A 630 10.03 17.44 7.52
CA GLN A 630 10.07 18.85 7.94
C GLN A 630 9.62 19.80 6.82
N THR A 631 8.80 20.78 7.19
CA THR A 631 8.31 21.85 6.31
C THR A 631 9.01 23.18 6.59
N LEU A 632 9.02 24.08 5.61
CA LEU A 632 9.45 25.46 5.79
C LEU A 632 8.27 26.31 6.27
N ALA A 633 8.34 26.86 7.48
CA ALA A 633 7.33 27.78 7.96
C ALA A 633 7.59 29.18 7.41
N VAL A 634 6.70 29.70 6.56
CA VAL A 634 6.80 31.03 5.96
C VAL A 634 5.74 31.94 6.59
N THR A 635 6.10 33.16 7.00
CA THR A 635 5.21 34.13 7.63
C THR A 635 5.29 35.47 6.91
N ARG A 636 4.14 36.06 6.59
CA ARG A 636 4.06 37.39 5.98
C ARG A 636 4.32 38.47 7.04
N THR A 637 5.18 39.42 6.70
CA THR A 637 5.63 40.51 7.59
C THR A 637 4.77 41.77 7.51
N SER A 638 3.97 41.98 6.46
CA SER A 638 3.09 43.16 6.34
C SER A 638 1.64 42.90 6.78
N SER A 639 1.08 43.87 7.51
CA SER A 639 -0.32 43.96 7.93
C SER A 639 -1.21 44.65 6.89
N ASP A 640 -0.92 44.51 5.60
CA ASP A 640 -1.71 45.20 4.57
C ASP A 640 -3.15 44.70 4.52
N GLN A 641 -4.05 45.67 4.31
CA GLN A 641 -5.49 45.50 4.15
C GLN A 641 -5.82 44.31 3.22
N PRO A 642 -6.94 43.61 3.45
CA PRO A 642 -7.42 42.61 2.51
C PRO A 642 -7.43 43.23 1.09
N PRO A 643 -7.00 42.47 0.06
CA PRO A 643 -6.86 42.97 -1.30
C PRO A 643 -8.14 43.68 -1.71
N ASN A 644 -8.06 44.85 -2.36
CA ASN A 644 -9.28 45.58 -2.75
C ASN A 644 -9.81 45.20 -4.15
N THR A 645 -9.30 44.11 -4.71
CA THR A 645 -9.70 43.53 -6.00
C THR A 645 -10.62 42.35 -5.76
N SER A 646 -11.60 42.11 -6.63
CA SER A 646 -12.54 40.98 -6.53
C SER A 646 -11.84 39.62 -6.32
N LEU A 647 -10.90 39.25 -7.20
CA LEU A 647 -10.12 38.01 -7.08
C LEU A 647 -9.39 37.90 -5.72
N GLY A 648 -8.72 38.96 -5.30
CA GLY A 648 -7.99 38.96 -4.03
C GLY A 648 -8.90 38.89 -2.79
N LEU A 649 -10.09 39.51 -2.82
CA LEU A 649 -11.08 39.35 -1.74
C LEU A 649 -11.61 37.92 -1.69
N PHE A 650 -11.87 37.31 -2.84
CA PHE A 650 -12.34 35.93 -2.93
C PHE A 650 -11.31 34.96 -2.32
N GLU A 651 -10.06 35.02 -2.79
CA GLU A 651 -9.00 34.14 -2.32
C GLU A 651 -8.68 34.36 -0.82
N ALA A 652 -8.71 35.60 -0.34
CA ALA A 652 -8.54 35.91 1.09
C ALA A 652 -9.72 35.41 1.95
N GLY A 653 -10.93 35.45 1.42
CA GLY A 653 -12.13 34.91 2.07
C GLY A 653 -12.08 33.39 2.21
N GLU A 654 -11.68 32.68 1.15
CA GLU A 654 -11.46 31.24 1.21
C GLU A 654 -10.35 30.86 2.20
N GLU A 655 -9.27 31.64 2.24
CA GLU A 655 -8.19 31.38 3.20
C GLU A 655 -8.64 31.58 4.64
N ALA A 656 -9.43 32.62 4.91
CA ALA A 656 -10.00 32.82 6.23
C ALA A 656 -10.94 31.65 6.63
N LEU A 657 -11.69 31.08 5.68
CA LEU A 657 -12.49 29.86 5.90
C LEU A 657 -11.61 28.64 6.23
N ARG A 658 -10.56 28.38 5.45
CA ARG A 658 -9.62 27.26 5.68
C ARG A 658 -8.89 27.39 7.01
N ALA A 659 -8.50 28.60 7.38
CA ALA A 659 -7.86 28.91 8.67
C ALA A 659 -8.85 28.96 9.85
N ASN A 660 -10.11 28.57 9.64
CA ASN A 660 -11.19 28.59 10.64
C ASN A 660 -11.43 29.97 11.29
N ARG A 661 -11.06 31.05 10.59
CA ARG A 661 -11.27 32.45 10.98
C ARG A 661 -12.59 32.96 10.42
N SER A 662 -13.69 32.35 10.84
CA SER A 662 -15.02 32.56 10.26
C SER A 662 -15.49 34.02 10.31
N LYS A 663 -15.13 34.78 11.36
CA LYS A 663 -15.48 36.21 11.46
C LYS A 663 -14.73 37.08 10.44
N ASP A 664 -13.45 36.80 10.22
CA ASP A 664 -12.65 37.48 9.20
C ASP A 664 -13.18 37.14 7.80
N ALA A 665 -13.49 35.86 7.56
CA ALA A 665 -14.07 35.39 6.31
C ALA A 665 -15.38 36.11 5.98
N VAL A 666 -16.29 36.23 6.96
CA VAL A 666 -17.54 37.00 6.79
C VAL A 666 -17.23 38.45 6.42
N SER A 667 -16.30 39.12 7.10
CA SER A 667 -15.96 40.52 6.79
C SER A 667 -15.38 40.69 5.38
N ILE A 668 -14.52 39.79 4.94
CA ILE A 668 -13.85 39.85 3.64
C ILE A 668 -14.85 39.54 2.52
N LEU A 669 -15.62 38.46 2.66
CA LEU A 669 -16.57 38.00 1.65
C LEU A 669 -17.80 38.92 1.54
N LYS A 670 -18.19 39.61 2.63
CA LYS A 670 -19.16 40.71 2.56
C LYS A 670 -18.70 41.81 1.61
N ARG A 671 -17.45 42.26 1.78
CA ARG A 671 -16.87 43.28 0.91
C ARG A 671 -16.78 42.81 -0.54
N LEU A 672 -16.54 41.51 -0.78
CA LEU A 672 -16.57 40.93 -2.13
C LEU A 672 -17.96 41.02 -2.75
N VAL A 673 -19.01 40.58 -2.06
CA VAL A 673 -20.38 40.63 -2.62
C VAL A 673 -20.92 42.06 -2.72
N GLU A 674 -20.38 43.02 -1.95
CA GLU A 674 -20.66 44.44 -2.12
C GLU A 674 -19.96 45.03 -3.36
N LEU A 675 -18.74 44.59 -3.64
CA LEU A 675 -17.95 45.02 -4.81
C LEU A 675 -18.47 44.39 -6.12
N GLU A 676 -18.79 43.11 -6.08
CA GLU A 676 -19.26 42.33 -7.22
C GLU A 676 -20.46 41.44 -6.80
N PRO A 677 -21.68 42.02 -6.78
CA PRO A 677 -22.89 41.31 -6.33
C PRO A 677 -23.25 40.08 -7.16
N GLU A 678 -22.76 39.98 -8.39
CA GLU A 678 -23.00 38.86 -9.31
C GLU A 678 -21.79 37.89 -9.39
N HIS A 679 -20.82 37.99 -8.48
CA HIS A 679 -19.64 37.12 -8.50
C HIS A 679 -20.05 35.63 -8.42
N PRO A 680 -19.55 34.76 -9.33
CA PRO A 680 -20.08 33.40 -9.52
C PRO A 680 -20.08 32.49 -8.29
N GLU A 681 -19.18 32.72 -7.32
CA GLU A 681 -19.02 31.87 -6.12
C GLU A 681 -19.12 32.61 -4.77
N ALA A 682 -19.21 33.95 -4.78
CA ALA A 682 -18.94 34.73 -3.57
C ALA A 682 -20.04 34.54 -2.50
N TRP A 683 -21.29 34.46 -2.95
CA TRP A 683 -22.43 34.26 -2.06
C TRP A 683 -22.41 32.87 -1.42
N ASN A 684 -21.98 31.83 -2.13
CA ASN A 684 -21.76 30.50 -1.56
C ASN A 684 -20.71 30.53 -0.43
N LYS A 685 -19.54 31.11 -0.70
CA LYS A 685 -18.46 31.21 0.30
C LYS A 685 -18.88 32.05 1.50
N LEU A 686 -19.62 33.13 1.26
CA LEU A 686 -20.18 33.96 2.34
C LEU A 686 -21.17 33.17 3.20
N GLY A 687 -22.02 32.33 2.57
CA GLY A 687 -22.91 31.41 3.27
C GLY A 687 -22.16 30.40 4.14
N GLU A 688 -21.08 29.80 3.63
CA GLU A 688 -20.18 28.92 4.41
C GLU A 688 -19.57 29.68 5.60
N ALA A 689 -19.14 30.92 5.41
CA ALA A 689 -18.56 31.75 6.47
C ALA A 689 -19.60 32.09 7.56
N TYR A 690 -20.83 32.39 7.16
CA TYR A 690 -21.92 32.58 8.10
C TYR A 690 -22.23 31.31 8.88
N LEU A 691 -22.28 30.16 8.21
CA LEU A 691 -22.51 28.87 8.84
C LEU A 691 -21.43 28.56 9.88
N HIS A 692 -20.15 28.67 9.53
CA HIS A 692 -19.03 28.45 10.46
C HIS A 692 -18.95 29.48 11.59
N SER A 693 -19.57 30.66 11.44
CA SER A 693 -19.67 31.67 12.50
C SER A 693 -20.95 31.55 13.35
N GLY A 694 -21.79 30.55 13.09
CA GLY A 694 -23.05 30.30 13.80
C GLY A 694 -24.20 31.22 13.38
N GLN A 695 -24.04 32.01 12.33
CA GLN A 695 -25.07 32.92 11.79
C GLN A 695 -25.99 32.18 10.81
N ILE A 696 -26.75 31.21 11.33
CA ILE A 696 -27.52 30.23 10.53
C ILE A 696 -28.48 30.89 9.53
N GLN A 697 -29.23 31.92 9.96
CA GLN A 697 -30.18 32.61 9.08
C GLN A 697 -29.50 33.35 7.93
N MET A 698 -28.38 34.02 8.21
CA MET A 698 -27.61 34.73 7.17
C MET A 698 -26.97 33.75 6.17
N ALA A 699 -26.63 32.53 6.62
CA ALA A 699 -26.13 31.48 5.74
C ALA A 699 -27.19 31.05 4.72
N LEU A 700 -28.44 30.81 5.17
CA LEU A 700 -29.56 30.50 4.26
C LEU A 700 -29.76 31.60 3.22
N GLU A 701 -29.82 32.86 3.64
CA GLU A 701 -30.00 33.99 2.74
C GLU A 701 -28.87 34.10 1.70
N ALA A 702 -27.62 33.86 2.10
CA ALA A 702 -26.49 33.87 1.18
C ALA A 702 -26.54 32.70 0.18
N PHE A 703 -26.90 31.49 0.61
CA PHE A 703 -27.09 30.36 -0.30
C PHE A 703 -28.29 30.57 -1.25
N ASP A 704 -29.39 31.15 -0.78
CA ASP A 704 -30.54 31.50 -1.61
C ASP A 704 -30.15 32.53 -2.68
N ARG A 705 -29.32 33.52 -2.34
CA ARG A 705 -28.76 34.47 -3.30
C ARG A 705 -27.87 33.80 -4.33
N GLN A 706 -27.00 32.89 -3.90
CA GLN A 706 -26.16 32.10 -4.81
C GLN A 706 -27.00 31.29 -5.80
N ILE A 707 -28.05 30.62 -5.32
CA ILE A 707 -28.95 29.80 -6.15
C ILE A 707 -29.75 30.67 -7.11
N ALA A 708 -30.18 31.86 -6.69
CA ALA A 708 -30.87 32.81 -7.55
C ALA A 708 -29.96 33.34 -8.68
N LEU A 709 -28.66 33.52 -8.41
CA LEU A 709 -27.67 33.93 -9.42
C LEU A 709 -27.30 32.77 -10.36
N ASN A 710 -27.08 31.58 -9.82
CA ASN A 710 -26.74 30.39 -10.58
C ASN A 710 -27.51 29.16 -10.04
N PRO A 711 -28.64 28.80 -10.68
CA PRO A 711 -29.41 27.60 -10.32
C PRO A 711 -28.70 26.26 -10.56
N TYR A 712 -27.50 26.27 -11.16
CA TYR A 712 -26.67 25.08 -11.41
C TYR A 712 -25.33 25.15 -10.68
N HIS A 713 -25.20 25.98 -9.64
CA HIS A 713 -23.97 26.10 -8.86
C HIS A 713 -23.58 24.76 -8.20
N GLU A 714 -22.30 24.38 -8.31
CA GLU A 714 -21.83 23.02 -7.99
C GLU A 714 -21.85 22.64 -6.51
N ALA A 715 -22.15 23.55 -5.59
CA ALA A 715 -22.18 23.27 -4.15
C ALA A 715 -23.30 23.96 -3.36
N ALA A 716 -24.08 24.86 -3.98
CA ALA A 716 -24.95 25.77 -3.22
C ALA A 716 -26.13 25.01 -2.58
N TYR A 717 -26.72 24.08 -3.33
CA TYR A 717 -27.79 23.23 -2.82
C TYR A 717 -27.28 22.30 -1.71
N ARG A 718 -26.10 21.68 -1.87
CA ARG A 718 -25.50 20.87 -0.79
C ARG A 718 -25.31 21.66 0.50
N ASN A 719 -24.75 22.86 0.38
CA ASN A 719 -24.46 23.69 1.53
C ASN A 719 -25.74 24.18 2.21
N ARG A 720 -26.78 24.57 1.44
CA ARG A 720 -28.10 24.91 2.00
C ARG A 720 -28.79 23.71 2.63
N ALA A 721 -28.68 22.52 2.02
CA ALA A 721 -29.19 21.27 2.58
C ALA A 721 -28.56 20.98 3.94
N GLN A 722 -27.25 21.19 4.10
CA GLN A 722 -26.56 21.04 5.38
C GLN A 722 -27.14 21.97 6.45
N VAL A 723 -27.46 23.22 6.08
CA VAL A 723 -28.14 24.16 6.99
C VAL A 723 -29.53 23.67 7.36
N HIS A 724 -30.31 23.18 6.39
CA HIS A 724 -31.62 22.57 6.65
C HIS A 724 -31.53 21.33 7.54
N SER A 725 -30.50 20.50 7.39
CA SER A 725 -30.24 19.37 8.28
C SER A 725 -29.94 19.84 9.72
N ILE A 726 -29.16 20.90 9.90
CA ILE A 726 -28.89 21.51 11.23
C ILE A 726 -30.18 22.02 11.86
N LEU A 727 -31.06 22.63 11.06
CA LEU A 727 -32.38 23.10 11.49
C LEU A 727 -33.42 21.97 11.66
N ARG A 728 -33.05 20.71 11.41
CA ARG A 728 -33.94 19.54 11.39
C ARG A 728 -35.10 19.63 10.39
N ASN A 729 -34.94 20.45 9.36
CA ASN A 729 -35.87 20.53 8.23
C ASN A 729 -35.49 19.45 7.19
N HIS A 730 -35.61 18.18 7.57
CA HIS A 730 -35.09 17.05 6.79
C HIS A 730 -35.66 16.98 5.36
N GLN A 731 -36.94 17.29 5.18
CA GLN A 731 -37.57 17.28 3.85
C GLN A 731 -36.99 18.34 2.90
N ALA A 732 -36.69 19.54 3.41
CA ALA A 732 -36.03 20.58 2.63
C ALA A 732 -34.58 20.18 2.30
N ALA A 733 -33.86 19.58 3.25
CA ALA A 733 -32.50 19.09 3.02
C ALA A 733 -32.44 17.96 1.97
N ILE A 734 -33.37 17.00 2.01
CA ILE A 734 -33.47 15.92 0.99
C ILE A 734 -33.74 16.51 -0.39
N ALA A 735 -34.66 17.48 -0.50
CA ALA A 735 -34.96 18.13 -1.77
C ALA A 735 -33.73 18.83 -2.36
N ASP A 736 -32.97 19.56 -1.53
CA ASP A 736 -31.75 20.23 -1.94
C ASP A 736 -30.63 19.26 -2.29
N TYR A 737 -30.41 18.19 -1.51
CA TYR A 737 -29.42 17.16 -1.88
C TYR A 737 -29.77 16.46 -3.18
N ARG A 738 -31.05 16.13 -3.43
CA ARG A 738 -31.49 15.58 -4.73
C ARG A 738 -31.22 16.57 -5.86
N LYS A 739 -31.50 17.85 -5.65
CA LYS A 739 -31.21 18.89 -6.64
C LYS A 739 -29.72 19.01 -6.93
N GLN A 740 -28.88 18.90 -5.90
CA GLN A 740 -27.44 18.87 -6.04
C GLN A 740 -26.96 17.66 -6.85
N LEU A 741 -27.56 16.49 -6.69
CA LEU A 741 -27.24 15.29 -7.46
C LEU A 741 -27.73 15.34 -8.91
N GLU A 742 -28.77 16.14 -9.23
CA GLU A 742 -29.11 16.46 -10.62
C GLU A 742 -27.99 17.27 -11.31
N ILE A 743 -27.34 18.17 -10.56
CA ILE A 743 -26.24 19.02 -11.07
C ILE A 743 -24.94 18.22 -11.13
N LYS A 744 -24.62 17.47 -10.07
CA LYS A 744 -23.40 16.68 -9.95
C LYS A 744 -23.73 15.25 -9.47
N PRO A 745 -24.04 14.33 -10.40
CA PRO A 745 -24.50 12.97 -10.06
C PRO A 745 -23.52 12.12 -9.26
N LEU A 746 -22.21 12.43 -9.33
CA LEU A 746 -21.13 11.70 -8.66
C LEU A 746 -20.53 12.47 -7.47
N ASP A 747 -21.28 13.41 -6.87
CA ASP A 747 -20.80 14.09 -5.65
C ASP A 747 -20.90 13.15 -4.43
N ALA A 748 -19.79 12.47 -4.14
CA ALA A 748 -19.68 11.51 -3.04
C ALA A 748 -20.11 12.09 -1.67
N ALA A 749 -19.83 13.37 -1.41
CA ALA A 749 -20.21 14.03 -0.15
C ALA A 749 -21.73 14.21 -0.02
N THR A 750 -22.39 14.55 -1.14
CA THR A 750 -23.86 14.66 -1.20
C THR A 750 -24.52 13.29 -1.10
N LEU A 751 -24.03 12.29 -1.83
CA LEU A 751 -24.53 10.90 -1.73
C LEU A 751 -24.42 10.37 -0.30
N THR A 752 -23.28 10.61 0.35
CA THR A 752 -23.08 10.25 1.77
C THR A 752 -24.11 10.92 2.68
N SER A 753 -24.25 12.25 2.57
CA SER A 753 -25.15 13.02 3.44
C SER A 753 -26.63 12.68 3.21
N LEU A 754 -27.02 12.51 1.94
CA LEU A 754 -28.36 12.09 1.56
C LEU A 754 -28.66 10.67 2.03
N GLY A 755 -27.78 9.71 1.78
CA GLY A 755 -27.96 8.32 2.19
C GLY A 755 -28.15 8.18 3.71
N MET A 756 -27.34 8.90 4.49
CA MET A 756 -27.48 8.94 5.96
C MET A 756 -28.80 9.59 6.40
N LEU A 757 -29.21 10.67 5.74
CA LEU A 757 -30.46 11.37 6.07
C LEU A 757 -31.70 10.54 5.69
N LEU A 758 -31.67 9.85 4.55
CA LEU A 758 -32.73 8.92 4.12
C LEU A 758 -32.87 7.75 5.09
N LEU A 759 -31.75 7.20 5.57
CA LEU A 759 -31.75 6.17 6.60
C LEU A 759 -32.43 6.67 7.88
N GLN A 760 -32.10 7.89 8.32
CA GLN A 760 -32.72 8.51 9.50
C GLN A 760 -34.23 8.76 9.33
N GLU A 761 -34.66 9.15 8.13
CA GLU A 761 -36.07 9.33 7.76
C GLU A 761 -36.78 8.00 7.41
N LYS A 762 -36.11 6.87 7.65
CA LYS A 762 -36.65 5.50 7.44
C LYS A 762 -37.03 5.21 5.98
N GLN A 763 -36.44 5.92 5.02
CA GLN A 763 -36.61 5.70 3.58
C GLN A 763 -35.59 4.66 3.09
N TYR A 764 -35.73 3.42 3.56
CA TYR A 764 -34.68 2.40 3.47
C TYR A 764 -34.33 1.96 2.04
N ASP A 765 -35.32 1.84 1.15
CA ASP A 765 -35.10 1.44 -0.25
C ASP A 765 -34.14 2.40 -0.96
N GLU A 766 -34.46 3.70 -0.93
CA GLU A 766 -33.63 4.74 -1.55
C GLU A 766 -32.31 4.93 -0.79
N ALA A 767 -32.32 4.82 0.55
CA ALA A 767 -31.10 4.89 1.35
C ALA A 767 -30.09 3.82 0.92
N ALA A 768 -30.53 2.58 0.70
CA ALA A 768 -29.66 1.49 0.29
C ALA A 768 -29.00 1.77 -1.07
N GLU A 769 -29.77 2.25 -2.07
CA GLU A 769 -29.22 2.61 -3.38
C GLU A 769 -28.23 3.77 -3.33
N VAL A 770 -28.55 4.80 -2.54
CA VAL A 770 -27.71 6.00 -2.42
C VAL A 770 -26.42 5.70 -1.64
N LEU A 771 -26.50 4.92 -0.57
CA LEU A 771 -25.34 4.50 0.24
C LEU A 771 -24.41 3.58 -0.56
N ASP A 772 -24.95 2.65 -1.34
CA ASP A 772 -24.16 1.81 -2.24
C ASP A 772 -23.38 2.65 -3.27
N LYS A 773 -24.01 3.64 -3.89
CA LYS A 773 -23.31 4.60 -4.77
C LYS A 773 -22.24 5.39 -4.02
N ALA A 774 -22.53 5.82 -2.78
CA ALA A 774 -21.55 6.50 -1.95
C ALA A 774 -20.33 5.61 -1.65
N ILE A 775 -20.53 4.32 -1.37
CA ILE A 775 -19.45 3.36 -1.12
C ILE A 775 -18.54 3.22 -2.36
N ARG A 776 -19.11 3.10 -3.56
CA ARG A 776 -18.32 2.95 -4.80
C ARG A 776 -17.48 4.18 -5.17
N LEU A 777 -17.81 5.35 -4.63
CA LEU A 777 -17.15 6.64 -4.96
C LEU A 777 -16.19 7.14 -3.88
N ASN A 778 -16.11 6.48 -2.72
CA ASN A 778 -15.23 6.84 -1.63
C ASN A 778 -14.06 5.86 -1.51
N THR A 779 -12.91 6.36 -1.04
CA THR A 779 -11.70 5.55 -0.82
C THR A 779 -11.19 5.59 0.62
N ASN A 780 -11.80 6.41 1.49
CA ASN A 780 -11.42 6.52 2.90
C ASN A 780 -11.92 5.28 3.67
N PRO A 781 -11.04 4.43 4.23
CA PRO A 781 -11.45 3.18 4.86
C PRO A 781 -12.41 3.35 6.04
N GLN A 782 -12.20 4.35 6.90
CA GLN A 782 -13.09 4.57 8.06
C GLN A 782 -14.49 5.05 7.64
N LEU A 783 -14.58 5.95 6.67
CA LEU A 783 -15.86 6.38 6.10
C LEU A 783 -16.56 5.23 5.38
N LEU A 784 -15.81 4.42 4.61
CA LEU A 784 -16.35 3.24 3.95
C LEU A 784 -16.94 2.25 4.93
N SER A 785 -16.24 1.91 6.01
CA SER A 785 -16.79 1.06 7.08
C SER A 785 -18.09 1.65 7.66
N ALA A 786 -18.13 2.96 7.94
CA ALA A 786 -19.35 3.59 8.45
C ALA A 786 -20.52 3.53 7.45
N LEU A 787 -20.26 3.78 6.16
CA LEU A 787 -21.25 3.69 5.09
C LEU A 787 -21.76 2.26 4.90
N ARG A 788 -20.87 1.25 4.97
CA ARG A 788 -21.23 -0.17 4.91
C ARG A 788 -22.13 -0.58 6.07
N VAL A 789 -21.86 -0.10 7.28
CA VAL A 789 -22.74 -0.35 8.43
C VAL A 789 -24.12 0.28 8.20
N SER A 790 -24.18 1.52 7.71
CA SER A 790 -25.44 2.19 7.38
C SER A 790 -26.22 1.48 6.26
N LEU A 791 -25.53 0.97 5.24
CA LEU A 791 -26.13 0.16 4.18
C LEU A 791 -26.65 -1.17 4.73
N GLY A 792 -25.86 -1.85 5.57
CA GLY A 792 -26.28 -3.06 6.27
C GLY A 792 -27.55 -2.83 7.09
N GLN A 793 -27.63 -1.71 7.83
CA GLN A 793 -28.83 -1.33 8.56
C GLN A 793 -30.04 -1.12 7.64
N ALA A 794 -29.89 -0.39 6.53
CA ALA A 794 -30.97 -0.22 5.55
C ALA A 794 -31.46 -1.58 5.01
N LEU A 795 -30.53 -2.46 4.62
CA LEU A 795 -30.82 -3.79 4.09
C LEU A 795 -31.54 -4.69 5.11
N LEU A 796 -31.18 -4.62 6.40
CA LEU A 796 -31.89 -5.34 7.46
C LEU A 796 -33.35 -4.89 7.60
N HIS A 797 -33.62 -3.59 7.51
CA HIS A 797 -35.00 -3.07 7.51
C HIS A 797 -35.80 -3.48 6.27
N LEU A 798 -35.13 -3.75 5.15
CA LEU A 798 -35.73 -4.30 3.93
C LEU A 798 -35.88 -5.83 3.95
N GLY A 799 -35.44 -6.51 5.01
CA GLY A 799 -35.45 -7.97 5.12
C GLY A 799 -34.36 -8.68 4.31
N ARG A 800 -33.43 -7.94 3.71
CA ARG A 800 -32.30 -8.45 2.90
C ARG A 800 -31.13 -8.84 3.79
N ARG A 801 -31.34 -9.86 4.62
CA ARG A 801 -30.45 -10.22 5.73
C ARG A 801 -29.05 -10.65 5.30
N GLU A 802 -28.94 -11.51 4.29
CA GLU A 802 -27.64 -12.04 3.85
C GLU A 802 -26.74 -10.91 3.32
N GLU A 803 -27.29 -10.06 2.46
CA GLU A 803 -26.59 -8.89 1.92
C GLU A 803 -26.19 -7.89 3.01
N ALA A 804 -27.03 -7.72 4.04
CA ALA A 804 -26.70 -6.87 5.17
C ALA A 804 -25.50 -7.40 5.97
N LEU A 805 -25.45 -8.72 6.19
CA LEU A 805 -24.33 -9.35 6.90
C LEU A 805 -23.04 -9.28 6.09
N GLU A 806 -23.10 -9.43 4.77
CA GLU A 806 -21.94 -9.23 3.88
C GLU A 806 -21.35 -7.82 4.02
N GLN A 807 -22.20 -6.78 4.03
CA GLN A 807 -21.73 -5.40 4.23
C GLN A 807 -21.15 -5.19 5.64
N ILE A 808 -21.74 -5.81 6.66
CA ILE A 808 -21.25 -5.76 8.04
C ILE A 808 -19.88 -6.45 8.16
N ASP A 809 -19.70 -7.60 7.53
CA ASP A 809 -18.44 -8.36 7.53
C ASP A 809 -17.33 -7.53 6.88
N ALA A 810 -17.59 -7.02 5.67
CA ALA A 810 -16.67 -6.14 4.95
C ALA A 810 -16.33 -4.87 5.78
N ALA A 811 -17.28 -4.28 6.49
CA ALA A 811 -17.01 -3.12 7.34
C ALA A 811 -15.99 -3.39 8.45
N THR A 812 -15.98 -4.62 9.01
CA THR A 812 -15.07 -5.04 10.08
C THR A 812 -13.71 -5.52 9.58
N GLU A 813 -13.63 -6.08 8.36
CA GLU A 813 -12.38 -6.45 7.70
C GLU A 813 -11.59 -5.21 7.25
N ASP A 814 -12.28 -4.22 6.68
CA ASP A 814 -11.66 -2.98 6.15
C ASP A 814 -11.03 -2.13 7.28
N SER A 815 -11.67 -2.04 8.44
CA SER A 815 -11.18 -1.24 9.58
C SER A 815 -11.84 -1.67 10.91
N PRO A 816 -11.17 -2.47 11.76
CA PRO A 816 -11.67 -2.88 13.08
C PRO A 816 -11.51 -1.77 14.14
N HIS A 817 -11.93 -0.54 13.80
CA HIS A 817 -11.88 0.61 14.70
C HIS A 817 -12.99 0.51 15.76
N PRO A 818 -12.78 0.93 17.02
CA PRO A 818 -13.78 0.82 18.10
C PRO A 818 -15.18 1.36 17.75
N ASN A 819 -15.25 2.52 17.06
CA ASN A 819 -16.52 3.07 16.58
C ASN A 819 -17.25 2.15 15.59
N THR A 820 -16.51 1.54 14.64
CA THR A 820 -17.09 0.61 13.66
C THR A 820 -17.61 -0.63 14.35
N LEU A 821 -16.79 -1.23 15.24
CA LEU A 821 -17.18 -2.40 16.03
C LEU A 821 -18.44 -2.13 16.85
N ASN A 822 -18.51 -0.97 17.50
CA ASN A 822 -19.69 -0.56 18.24
C ASN A 822 -20.92 -0.39 17.35
N ASN A 823 -20.79 0.30 16.22
CA ASN A 823 -21.93 0.53 15.32
C ASN A 823 -22.45 -0.79 14.74
N VAL A 824 -21.57 -1.72 14.37
CA VAL A 824 -21.94 -3.09 13.97
C VAL A 824 -22.67 -3.80 15.10
N ALA A 825 -22.10 -3.79 16.31
CA ALA A 825 -22.70 -4.43 17.48
C ALA A 825 -24.10 -3.88 17.77
N TYR A 826 -24.28 -2.56 17.66
CA TYR A 826 -25.55 -1.89 17.83
C TYR A 826 -26.58 -2.34 16.79
N VAL A 827 -26.23 -2.32 15.50
CA VAL A 827 -27.12 -2.77 14.42
C VAL A 827 -27.55 -4.22 14.63
N LEU A 828 -26.61 -5.11 14.93
CA LEU A 828 -26.90 -6.51 15.24
C LEU A 828 -27.84 -6.65 16.45
N ALA A 829 -27.59 -5.90 17.52
CA ALA A 829 -28.39 -5.94 18.75
C ALA A 829 -29.84 -5.47 18.54
N VAL A 830 -30.03 -4.34 17.83
CA VAL A 830 -31.37 -3.79 17.52
C VAL A 830 -32.21 -4.81 16.75
N HIS A 831 -31.61 -5.52 15.80
CA HIS A 831 -32.27 -6.52 14.97
C HIS A 831 -32.32 -7.94 15.57
N ASN A 832 -31.83 -8.15 16.81
CA ASN A 832 -31.75 -9.46 17.47
C ASN A 832 -30.85 -10.50 16.76
N LEU A 833 -29.82 -10.04 16.04
CA LEU A 833 -28.96 -10.90 15.23
C LEU A 833 -27.62 -11.12 15.93
N GLU A 834 -27.12 -12.36 15.88
CA GLU A 834 -25.77 -12.73 16.31
C GLU A 834 -25.32 -12.07 17.63
N LEU A 835 -26.17 -12.11 18.66
CA LEU A 835 -25.96 -11.35 19.90
C LEU A 835 -24.62 -11.65 20.59
N ASP A 836 -24.07 -12.86 20.44
CA ASP A 836 -22.74 -13.20 20.96
C ASP A 836 -21.61 -12.52 20.18
N ARG A 837 -21.77 -12.37 18.86
CA ARG A 837 -20.84 -11.59 18.02
C ARG A 837 -20.96 -10.10 18.34
N ALA A 838 -22.18 -9.58 18.43
CA ALA A 838 -22.45 -8.21 18.84
C ALA A 838 -21.81 -7.90 20.20
N GLN A 839 -21.96 -8.80 21.18
CA GLN A 839 -21.35 -8.65 22.49
C GLN A 839 -19.82 -8.56 22.40
N ARG A 840 -19.17 -9.49 21.67
CA ARG A 840 -17.70 -9.46 21.51
C ARG A 840 -17.21 -8.14 20.92
N TYR A 841 -17.88 -7.62 19.90
CA TYR A 841 -17.50 -6.34 19.28
C TYR A 841 -17.72 -5.14 20.20
N ALA A 842 -18.84 -5.10 20.92
CA ALA A 842 -19.11 -4.06 21.90
C ALA A 842 -18.10 -4.09 23.06
N GLU A 843 -17.75 -5.27 23.57
CA GLU A 843 -16.73 -5.45 24.61
C GLU A 843 -15.35 -4.97 24.14
N GLN A 844 -14.97 -5.27 22.89
CA GLN A 844 -13.72 -4.76 22.30
C GLN A 844 -13.71 -3.23 22.21
N ALA A 845 -14.83 -2.62 21.77
CA ALA A 845 -14.94 -1.17 21.70
C ALA A 845 -14.83 -0.52 23.09
N VAL A 846 -15.53 -1.06 24.10
CA VAL A 846 -15.45 -0.62 25.49
C VAL A 846 -14.03 -0.77 26.04
N ALA A 847 -13.35 -1.90 25.78
CA ALA A 847 -11.99 -2.14 26.23
C ALA A 847 -11.00 -1.14 25.63
N ALA A 848 -11.09 -0.86 24.32
CA ALA A 848 -10.23 0.10 23.64
C ALA A 848 -10.41 1.54 24.19
N ALA A 849 -11.65 2.00 24.36
CA ALA A 849 -11.91 3.30 24.97
C ALA A 849 -11.46 3.36 26.44
N THR A 850 -11.64 2.27 27.18
CA THR A 850 -11.17 2.17 28.57
C THR A 850 -9.67 2.33 28.67
N GLU A 851 -8.90 1.69 27.77
CA GLU A 851 -7.43 1.79 27.75
C GLU A 851 -6.97 3.24 27.50
N ASN A 852 -7.59 3.92 26.54
CA ASN A 852 -7.27 5.31 26.22
C ASN A 852 -7.59 6.31 27.35
N LEU A 853 -8.46 5.91 28.27
CA LEU A 853 -8.93 6.68 29.41
C LEU A 853 -8.33 6.19 30.75
N ARG A 854 -7.19 5.48 30.72
CA ARG A 854 -6.41 5.14 31.91
C ARG A 854 -5.31 6.17 32.20
N ASN A 855 -4.85 6.21 33.45
CA ASN A 855 -3.69 6.99 33.89
C ASN A 855 -3.76 8.48 33.53
N LEU A 856 -4.95 9.07 33.51
CA LEU A 856 -5.16 10.46 33.18
C LEU A 856 -4.64 11.37 34.30
N SER A 857 -4.13 12.52 33.88
CA SER A 857 -3.75 13.63 34.76
C SER A 857 -4.44 14.89 34.29
N LEU A 858 -5.09 15.61 35.22
CA LEU A 858 -5.79 16.85 34.89
C LEU A 858 -4.82 17.95 34.41
N ASP A 859 -3.54 17.89 34.76
CA ASP A 859 -2.53 18.88 34.37
C ASP A 859 -2.12 18.77 32.89
N ARG A 860 -2.32 17.61 32.28
CA ARG A 860 -1.96 17.32 30.87
C ARG A 860 -3.13 16.74 30.09
N LEU A 861 -4.35 17.08 30.48
CA LEU A 861 -5.55 16.50 29.89
C LEU A 861 -5.81 17.09 28.50
N GLU A 862 -5.69 16.26 27.47
CA GLU A 862 -5.97 16.64 26.09
C GLU A 862 -7.49 16.78 25.84
N PRO A 863 -7.93 17.74 25.02
CA PRO A 863 -9.34 17.88 24.62
C PRO A 863 -9.98 16.62 24.04
N THR A 864 -9.19 15.81 23.33
CA THR A 864 -9.58 14.54 22.71
C THR A 864 -10.15 13.54 23.72
N LYS A 865 -9.71 13.60 24.98
CA LYS A 865 -10.21 12.71 26.05
C LYS A 865 -11.69 12.90 26.35
N PHE A 866 -12.25 14.10 26.15
CA PHE A 866 -13.69 14.30 26.30
C PHE A 866 -14.49 13.65 25.15
N ILE A 867 -13.91 13.56 23.95
CA ILE A 867 -14.50 12.86 22.80
C ILE A 867 -14.48 11.35 23.06
N GLU A 868 -13.38 10.83 23.61
CA GLU A 868 -13.28 9.41 24.01
C GLU A 868 -14.32 9.03 25.08
N VAL A 869 -14.60 9.90 26.06
CA VAL A 869 -15.67 9.66 27.06
C VAL A 869 -17.05 9.65 26.39
N ALA A 870 -17.30 10.52 25.41
CA ALA A 870 -18.56 10.51 24.69
C ALA A 870 -18.74 9.23 23.87
N ALA A 871 -17.67 8.74 23.23
CA ALA A 871 -17.66 7.46 22.52
C ALA A 871 -17.90 6.28 23.49
N LEU A 872 -17.20 6.27 24.64
CA LEU A 872 -17.38 5.25 25.67
C LEU A 872 -18.83 5.18 26.16
N ALA A 873 -19.50 6.31 26.35
CA ALA A 873 -20.90 6.33 26.73
C ALA A 873 -21.81 5.66 25.69
N ALA A 874 -21.55 5.87 24.39
CA ALA A 874 -22.27 5.15 23.32
C ALA A 874 -21.95 3.64 23.32
N TYR A 875 -20.72 3.27 23.67
CA TYR A 875 -20.31 1.87 23.75
C TYR A 875 -20.96 1.16 24.94
N TRP A 876 -21.09 1.85 26.07
CA TRP A 876 -21.83 1.37 27.23
C TRP A 876 -23.32 1.21 26.95
N ASP A 877 -23.94 2.16 26.26
CA ASP A 877 -25.34 2.03 25.84
C ASP A 877 -25.53 0.78 24.95
N THR A 878 -24.66 0.59 23.96
CA THR A 878 -24.72 -0.58 23.04
C THR A 878 -24.53 -1.90 23.78
N LEU A 879 -23.50 -2.01 24.63
CA LEU A 879 -23.23 -3.22 25.41
C LEU A 879 -24.37 -3.52 26.41
N GLY A 880 -24.89 -2.48 27.07
CA GLY A 880 -26.04 -2.60 27.96
C GLY A 880 -27.30 -3.05 27.21
N TRP A 881 -27.52 -2.53 26.00
CA TRP A 881 -28.62 -2.96 25.14
C TRP A 881 -28.50 -4.43 24.72
N ILE A 882 -27.29 -4.90 24.43
CA ILE A 882 -27.02 -6.33 24.16
C ILE A 882 -27.36 -7.19 25.39
N TYR A 883 -26.96 -6.78 26.60
CA TYR A 883 -27.33 -7.50 27.82
C TYR A 883 -28.84 -7.53 28.04
N PHE A 884 -29.55 -6.44 27.77
CA PHE A 884 -31.01 -6.41 27.81
C PHE A 884 -31.63 -7.43 26.86
N ARG A 885 -31.16 -7.50 25.61
CA ARG A 885 -31.63 -8.48 24.61
C ARG A 885 -31.31 -9.92 24.98
N LYS A 886 -30.26 -10.15 25.78
CA LYS A 886 -29.91 -11.46 26.35
C LYS A 886 -30.62 -11.77 27.68
N GLY A 887 -31.39 -10.83 28.22
CA GLY A 887 -32.16 -10.99 29.46
C GLY A 887 -31.38 -10.68 30.76
N ASP A 888 -30.15 -10.18 30.68
CA ASP A 888 -29.35 -9.77 31.83
C ASP A 888 -29.68 -8.31 32.21
N LEU A 889 -30.80 -8.15 32.91
CA LEU A 889 -31.36 -6.83 33.25
C LEU A 889 -30.50 -6.06 34.25
N GLU A 890 -29.68 -6.73 35.07
CA GLU A 890 -28.82 -6.09 36.07
C GLU A 890 -27.64 -5.40 35.39
N ARG A 891 -26.92 -6.12 34.52
CA ARG A 891 -25.82 -5.52 33.76
C ARG A 891 -26.33 -4.49 32.76
N ALA A 892 -27.47 -4.75 32.11
CA ALA A 892 -28.11 -3.79 31.23
C ALA A 892 -28.37 -2.45 31.92
N GLU A 893 -29.01 -2.48 33.11
CA GLU A 893 -29.26 -1.26 33.89
C GLU A 893 -27.94 -0.55 34.25
N SER A 894 -26.92 -1.30 34.69
CA SER A 894 -25.64 -0.72 35.12
C SER A 894 -24.95 0.08 34.01
N TYR A 895 -24.83 -0.51 32.81
CA TYR A 895 -24.17 0.11 31.67
C TYR A 895 -24.98 1.28 31.07
N ILE A 896 -26.29 1.09 30.83
CA ILE A 896 -27.12 2.13 30.20
C ILE A 896 -27.32 3.32 31.15
N HIS A 897 -27.48 3.08 32.46
CA HIS A 897 -27.60 4.18 33.42
C HIS A 897 -26.30 4.99 33.52
N ALA A 898 -25.13 4.35 33.46
CA ALA A 898 -23.85 5.07 33.39
C ALA A 898 -23.76 5.95 32.13
N ALA A 899 -24.18 5.42 30.96
CA ALA A 899 -24.25 6.18 29.71
C ALA A 899 -25.25 7.36 29.77
N TRP A 900 -26.41 7.16 30.41
CA TRP A 900 -27.45 8.18 30.58
C TRP A 900 -26.94 9.39 31.36
N LEU A 901 -26.22 9.17 32.47
CA LEU A 901 -25.65 10.23 33.31
C LEU A 901 -24.52 11.03 32.62
N LEU A 902 -23.90 10.47 31.58
CA LEU A 902 -22.89 11.16 30.77
C LEU A 902 -23.52 12.03 29.68
N THR A 903 -24.55 11.51 29.01
CA THR A 903 -25.01 12.01 27.71
C THR A 903 -26.37 12.68 27.73
N GLN A 904 -27.33 12.16 28.50
CA GLN A 904 -28.76 12.51 28.39
C GLN A 904 -29.24 12.54 26.92
N ARG A 905 -28.89 11.51 26.14
CA ARG A 905 -29.46 11.28 24.80
C ARG A 905 -30.77 10.52 24.92
N GLY A 906 -31.78 10.93 24.15
CA GLY A 906 -33.13 10.38 24.22
C GLY A 906 -33.18 8.86 24.01
N GLU A 907 -32.39 8.35 23.07
CA GLU A 907 -32.20 6.92 22.81
C GLU A 907 -31.73 6.12 24.05
N VAL A 908 -30.68 6.59 24.72
CA VAL A 908 -30.13 5.96 25.94
C VAL A 908 -31.17 5.95 27.05
N GLY A 909 -31.92 7.06 27.18
CA GLY A 909 -33.03 7.15 28.13
C GLY A 909 -34.18 6.20 27.78
N ASP A 910 -34.52 6.07 26.50
CA ASP A 910 -35.55 5.12 26.04
C ASP A 910 -35.16 3.67 26.37
N HIS A 911 -33.90 3.28 26.11
CA HIS A 911 -33.38 1.96 26.50
C HIS A 911 -33.49 1.72 28.02
N LEU A 912 -33.12 2.72 28.83
CA LEU A 912 -33.23 2.62 30.29
C LEU A 912 -34.69 2.52 30.76
N GLY A 913 -35.60 3.22 30.10
CA GLY A 913 -37.05 3.11 30.34
C GLY A 913 -37.57 1.70 30.07
N GLN A 914 -37.15 1.09 28.96
CA GLN A 914 -37.53 -0.28 28.59
C GLN A 914 -36.99 -1.32 29.59
N ILE A 915 -35.76 -1.14 30.07
CA ILE A 915 -35.20 -1.97 31.15
C ILE A 915 -36.07 -1.86 32.42
N TYR A 916 -36.45 -0.65 32.82
CA TYR A 916 -37.30 -0.45 33.99
C TYR A 916 -38.71 -1.01 33.83
N GLU A 917 -39.30 -0.98 32.64
CA GLU A 917 -40.55 -1.68 32.35
C GLU A 917 -40.40 -3.19 32.54
N GLN A 918 -39.36 -3.80 31.95
CA GLN A 918 -39.16 -5.25 32.04
C GLN A 918 -38.82 -5.73 33.47
N GLN A 919 -38.18 -4.87 34.27
CA GLN A 919 -37.96 -5.12 35.70
C GLN A 919 -39.21 -4.87 36.57
N GLY A 920 -40.31 -4.36 36.01
CA GLY A 920 -41.53 -4.01 36.75
C GLY A 920 -41.47 -2.70 37.54
N LYS A 921 -40.41 -1.89 37.35
CA LYS A 921 -40.21 -0.60 38.03
C LYS A 921 -40.97 0.53 37.33
N LYS A 922 -42.31 0.43 37.28
CA LYS A 922 -43.19 1.28 36.47
C LYS A 922 -43.03 2.79 36.70
N ASP A 923 -42.87 3.23 37.94
CA ASP A 923 -42.72 4.66 38.25
C ASP A 923 -41.39 5.23 37.72
N LEU A 924 -40.32 4.42 37.75
CA LEU A 924 -39.02 4.80 37.18
C LEU A 924 -39.06 4.83 35.66
N ALA A 925 -39.72 3.86 35.03
CA ALA A 925 -39.92 3.83 33.59
C ALA A 925 -40.65 5.09 33.10
N VAL A 926 -41.78 5.45 33.73
CA VAL A 926 -42.55 6.67 33.42
C VAL A 926 -41.67 7.93 33.54
N ARG A 927 -40.88 8.02 34.62
CA ARG A 927 -39.99 9.16 34.84
C ARG A 927 -38.89 9.26 33.78
N ILE A 928 -38.21 8.15 33.48
CA ILE A 928 -37.13 8.12 32.49
C ILE A 928 -37.66 8.37 31.08
N TYR A 929 -38.80 7.82 30.67
CA TYR A 929 -39.36 8.14 29.36
C TYR A 929 -39.77 9.60 29.22
N ALA A 930 -40.33 10.21 30.28
CA ALA A 930 -40.63 11.63 30.27
C ALA A 930 -39.36 12.49 30.11
N GLN A 931 -38.26 12.09 30.77
CA GLN A 931 -36.95 12.72 30.60
C GLN A 931 -36.39 12.50 29.20
N ALA A 932 -36.39 11.28 28.69
CA ALA A 932 -35.90 10.91 27.37
C ALA A 932 -36.63 11.66 26.24
N ALA A 933 -37.95 11.86 26.37
CA ALA A 933 -38.78 12.58 25.40
C ALA A 933 -38.44 14.08 25.29
N VAL A 934 -37.81 14.67 26.31
CA VAL A 934 -37.36 16.08 26.32
C VAL A 934 -35.83 16.23 26.37
N ALA A 935 -35.12 15.11 26.31
CA ALA A 935 -33.66 15.06 26.33
C ALA A 935 -33.05 15.47 24.98
N THR A 936 -31.72 15.38 24.86
CA THR A 936 -31.06 15.67 23.58
C THR A 936 -31.36 14.55 22.59
N GLN A 937 -31.79 14.90 21.36
CA GLN A 937 -32.15 13.91 20.32
C GLN A 937 -33.21 12.88 20.80
N PRO A 938 -34.44 13.32 21.13
CA PRO A 938 -35.50 12.40 21.55
C PRO A 938 -35.92 11.48 20.39
N LEU A 939 -36.24 10.22 20.70
CA LEU A 939 -36.85 9.29 19.75
C LEU A 939 -38.38 9.52 19.73
N PRO A 940 -39.02 9.57 18.55
CA PRO A 940 -40.48 9.71 18.45
C PRO A 940 -41.24 8.64 19.24
N GLU A 941 -40.76 7.40 19.21
CA GLU A 941 -41.36 6.23 19.85
C GLU A 941 -41.39 6.33 21.38
N THR A 942 -40.46 7.09 21.98
CA THR A 942 -40.38 7.29 23.44
C THR A 942 -41.66 7.92 23.99
N ARG A 943 -42.24 8.89 23.26
CA ARG A 943 -43.49 9.52 23.68
C ARG A 943 -44.66 8.55 23.59
N GLU A 944 -44.67 7.68 22.57
CA GLU A 944 -45.70 6.65 22.41
C GLU A 944 -45.64 5.62 23.54
N ARG A 945 -44.44 5.15 23.94
CA ARG A 945 -44.24 4.26 25.09
C ARG A 945 -44.70 4.92 26.40
N LEU A 946 -44.35 6.19 26.60
CA LEU A 946 -44.80 6.94 27.76
C LEU A 946 -46.33 7.03 27.80
N LEU A 947 -46.96 7.37 26.67
CA LEU A 947 -48.42 7.44 26.55
C LEU A 947 -49.05 6.07 26.84
N ALA A 948 -48.49 4.98 26.34
CA ALA A 948 -48.98 3.62 26.59
C ALA A 948 -48.94 3.27 28.09
N LEU A 949 -47.94 3.75 28.84
CA LEU A 949 -47.80 3.51 30.28
C LEU A 949 -48.77 4.33 31.14
N VAL A 950 -49.06 5.58 30.74
CA VAL A 950 -49.86 6.52 31.54
C VAL A 950 -51.31 6.69 31.06
N GLY A 951 -51.61 6.31 29.82
CA GLY A 951 -52.95 6.28 29.21
C GLY A 951 -53.60 7.65 28.96
N ASN A 952 -52.86 8.76 29.07
CA ASN A 952 -53.42 10.12 29.01
C ASN A 952 -52.40 11.16 28.50
N GLU A 953 -52.68 11.78 27.35
CA GLU A 953 -51.84 12.81 26.72
C GLU A 953 -51.58 14.04 27.62
N ARG A 954 -52.60 14.52 28.35
CA ARG A 954 -52.42 15.65 29.27
C ARG A 954 -51.40 15.32 30.37
N LYS A 955 -51.41 14.07 30.84
CA LYS A 955 -50.46 13.60 31.84
C LYS A 955 -49.05 13.45 31.25
N VAL A 956 -48.93 13.08 29.96
CA VAL A 956 -47.65 13.10 29.22
C VAL A 956 -47.08 14.51 29.17
N GLU A 957 -47.90 15.51 28.84
CA GLU A 957 -47.47 16.92 28.82
C GLU A 957 -47.03 17.42 30.21
N GLU A 958 -47.79 17.12 31.25
CA GLU A 958 -47.42 17.48 32.64
C GLU A 958 -46.09 16.84 33.07
N LEU A 959 -45.87 15.56 32.73
CA LEU A 959 -44.65 14.83 33.05
C LEU A 959 -43.43 15.34 32.27
N THR A 960 -43.59 15.60 30.97
CA THR A 960 -42.51 16.11 30.11
C THR A 960 -42.10 17.53 30.50
N LEU A 961 -43.05 18.40 30.86
CA LEU A 961 -42.75 19.72 31.43
C LEU A 961 -41.95 19.63 32.73
N LYS A 962 -42.33 18.72 33.64
CA LYS A 962 -41.57 18.49 34.87
C LYS A 962 -40.17 17.95 34.58
N ALA A 963 -40.06 17.04 33.62
CA ALA A 963 -38.81 16.38 33.27
C ALA A 963 -37.71 17.34 32.75
N LEU A 964 -38.09 18.47 32.11
CA LEU A 964 -37.16 19.52 31.68
C LEU A 964 -36.29 20.03 32.84
N ASN A 965 -36.90 20.25 34.02
CA ASN A 965 -36.17 20.70 35.20
C ASN A 965 -35.35 19.56 35.81
N GLU A 966 -35.95 18.36 35.91
CA GLU A 966 -35.29 17.18 36.49
C GLU A 966 -34.01 16.78 35.75
N LEU A 967 -33.93 16.97 34.43
CA LEU A 967 -32.71 16.72 33.63
C LEU A 967 -31.55 17.63 34.05
N SER A 968 -31.83 18.91 34.30
CA SER A 968 -30.81 19.85 34.78
C SER A 968 -30.41 19.56 36.22
N GLU A 969 -31.39 19.23 37.07
CA GLU A 969 -31.15 18.86 38.47
C GLU A 969 -30.30 17.59 38.60
N ALA A 970 -30.52 16.59 37.74
CA ALA A 970 -29.79 15.31 37.76
C ALA A 970 -28.27 15.44 37.56
N ARG A 971 -27.79 16.59 37.09
CA ARG A 971 -26.37 16.90 36.87
C ARG A 971 -25.90 18.12 37.66
N THR A 972 -26.69 18.58 38.63
CA THR A 972 -26.40 19.77 39.44
C THR A 972 -26.18 19.39 40.89
N VAL A 973 -25.09 19.87 41.49
CA VAL A 973 -24.79 19.75 42.92
C VAL A 973 -24.96 21.13 43.57
N ALA A 974 -25.86 21.24 44.55
CA ALA A 974 -26.08 22.47 45.28
C ALA A 974 -25.03 22.64 46.40
N LEU A 975 -24.36 23.80 46.43
CA LEU A 975 -23.25 24.06 47.36
C LEU A 975 -23.58 25.07 48.46
N GLY A 976 -24.82 25.57 48.48
CA GLY A 976 -25.24 26.60 49.41
C GLY A 976 -24.51 27.91 49.13
N ARG A 977 -24.29 28.69 50.19
CA ARG A 977 -23.58 29.97 50.12
C ARG A 977 -22.07 29.76 50.28
N LEU A 978 -21.30 30.12 49.26
CA LEU A 978 -19.82 30.05 49.27
C LEU A 978 -19.13 31.40 49.39
N LEU A 979 -19.79 32.49 48.98
CA LEU A 979 -19.20 33.83 48.92
C LEU A 979 -19.86 34.81 49.89
N GLU A 980 -19.02 35.62 50.55
CA GLU A 980 -19.44 36.75 51.38
C GLU A 980 -18.57 37.99 51.06
N PRO A 981 -19.16 39.09 50.52
CA PRO A 981 -20.56 39.23 50.11
C PRO A 981 -20.92 38.36 48.88
N PRO A 982 -22.21 38.02 48.67
CA PRO A 982 -22.66 37.31 47.46
C PRO A 982 -22.31 38.09 46.20
N GLN A 983 -21.87 37.39 45.15
CA GLN A 983 -21.53 37.98 43.85
C GLN A 983 -21.95 37.04 42.73
N THR A 984 -22.30 37.61 41.57
CA THR A 984 -22.61 36.83 40.36
C THR A 984 -21.32 36.49 39.61
N VAL A 985 -20.80 35.29 39.84
CA VAL A 985 -19.53 34.82 39.26
C VAL A 985 -19.62 33.36 38.84
N HIS A 986 -18.82 32.96 37.85
CA HIS A 986 -18.70 31.57 37.42
C HIS A 986 -17.25 31.17 37.16
N ALA A 987 -16.97 29.87 37.29
CA ALA A 987 -15.70 29.26 36.95
C ALA A 987 -15.86 27.82 36.48
N ASP A 988 -14.98 27.43 35.57
CA ASP A 988 -14.87 26.08 35.04
C ASP A 988 -13.87 25.25 35.85
N PHE A 989 -14.25 24.01 36.12
CA PHE A 989 -13.44 23.01 36.78
C PHE A 989 -13.37 21.75 35.93
N LEU A 990 -12.22 21.09 35.98
CA LEU A 990 -12.04 19.73 35.49
C LEU A 990 -12.04 18.76 36.68
N LEU A 991 -12.80 17.69 36.56
CA LEU A 991 -12.97 16.67 37.58
C LEU A 991 -12.55 15.33 36.99
N LEU A 992 -11.78 14.53 37.71
CA LEU A 992 -11.39 13.19 37.30
C LEU A 992 -12.03 12.15 38.22
N PHE A 993 -12.93 11.35 37.68
CA PHE A 993 -13.60 10.27 38.40
C PHE A 993 -12.93 8.93 38.13
N VAL A 994 -12.87 8.07 39.14
CA VAL A 994 -12.37 6.70 39.03
C VAL A 994 -13.34 5.73 39.69
N PRO A 995 -13.31 4.42 39.37
CA PRO A 995 -14.24 3.44 39.92
C PRO A 995 -14.08 3.33 41.44
N ASP A 996 -15.18 3.12 42.16
CA ASP A 996 -15.20 2.82 43.59
C ASP A 996 -15.27 1.31 43.91
N GLY A 997 -15.41 0.47 42.90
CA GLY A 997 -15.52 -0.99 43.01
C GLY A 997 -16.93 -1.52 43.33
N ALA A 998 -17.93 -0.65 43.51
CA ALA A 998 -19.31 -1.01 43.83
C ALA A 998 -20.34 -0.46 42.81
N GLY A 999 -19.88 -0.12 41.59
CA GLY A 999 -20.72 0.45 40.53
C GLY A 999 -20.94 1.97 40.64
N GLY A 1000 -20.23 2.64 41.55
CA GLY A 1000 -20.18 4.09 41.67
C GLY A 1000 -18.83 4.66 41.22
N ALA A 1001 -18.66 5.96 41.44
CA ALA A 1001 -17.46 6.68 41.07
C ALA A 1001 -16.97 7.55 42.22
N ARG A 1002 -15.67 7.46 42.54
CA ARG A 1002 -15.02 8.40 43.47
C ARG A 1002 -14.30 9.50 42.70
N LEU A 1003 -14.36 10.72 43.21
CA LEU A 1003 -13.59 11.83 42.68
C LEU A 1003 -12.12 11.66 43.08
N GLN A 1004 -11.22 11.59 42.10
CA GLN A 1004 -9.78 11.43 42.32
C GLN A 1004 -9.05 12.78 42.33
N ALA A 1005 -9.44 13.70 41.44
CA ALA A 1005 -8.78 15.00 41.30
C ALA A 1005 -9.76 16.09 40.83
N VAL A 1006 -9.48 17.33 41.24
CA VAL A 1006 -10.18 18.55 40.79
C VAL A 1006 -9.13 19.58 40.39
N ARG A 1007 -9.34 20.23 39.25
CA ARG A 1007 -8.48 21.31 38.77
C ARG A 1007 -9.33 22.50 38.34
N PHE A 1008 -8.99 23.69 38.80
CA PHE A 1008 -9.53 24.93 38.26
C PHE A 1008 -9.04 25.12 36.82
N ALA A 1009 -9.96 25.31 35.88
CA ALA A 1009 -9.63 25.52 34.47
C ALA A 1009 -9.52 27.01 34.15
N GLU A 1010 -10.63 27.75 34.29
CA GLU A 1010 -10.73 29.18 33.98
C GLU A 1010 -11.94 29.82 34.67
N GLY A 1011 -11.99 31.15 34.72
CA GLY A 1011 -13.10 31.92 35.28
C GLY A 1011 -12.72 32.78 36.48
N ALA A 1012 -13.69 33.10 37.34
CA ALA A 1012 -13.47 34.00 38.46
C ALA A 1012 -12.48 33.43 39.48
N GLU A 1013 -11.35 34.12 39.70
CA GLU A 1013 -10.28 33.71 40.62
C GLU A 1013 -10.78 33.44 42.05
N VAL A 1014 -11.80 34.17 42.50
CA VAL A 1014 -12.41 33.99 43.83
C VAL A 1014 -12.91 32.56 44.04
N LEU A 1015 -13.27 31.86 42.96
CA LEU A 1015 -13.80 30.50 43.00
C LEU A 1015 -12.70 29.43 43.03
N ARG A 1016 -11.44 29.76 42.66
CA ARG A 1016 -10.32 28.80 42.62
C ARG A 1016 -10.07 28.13 43.98
N GLY A 1017 -10.26 28.88 45.07
CA GLY A 1017 -10.06 28.42 46.44
C GLY A 1017 -11.01 27.31 46.91
N PHE A 1018 -12.08 27.01 46.16
CA PHE A 1018 -13.03 25.96 46.54
C PHE A 1018 -12.66 24.55 46.05
N THR A 1019 -11.50 24.37 45.42
CA THR A 1019 -11.05 23.07 44.87
C THR A 1019 -11.10 21.94 45.90
N GLU A 1020 -10.65 22.17 47.15
CA GLU A 1020 -10.71 21.17 48.22
C GLU A 1020 -12.15 20.84 48.65
N LYS A 1021 -13.02 21.86 48.71
CA LYS A 1021 -14.44 21.66 49.05
C LYS A 1021 -15.15 20.85 47.97
N LEU A 1022 -14.78 21.03 46.69
CA LEU A 1022 -15.33 20.25 45.58
C LEU A 1022 -14.91 18.76 45.65
N GLN A 1023 -13.71 18.45 46.17
CA GLN A 1023 -13.24 17.06 46.31
C GLN A 1023 -14.07 16.22 47.29
N GLN A 1024 -14.82 16.85 48.20
CA GLN A 1024 -15.56 16.19 49.29
C GLN A 1024 -17.05 15.99 48.97
N LEU A 1025 -17.49 16.29 47.75
CA LEU A 1025 -18.90 16.21 47.35
C LEU A 1025 -19.24 14.85 46.75
N ASP A 1026 -20.50 14.47 46.89
CA ASP A 1026 -21.09 13.36 46.15
C ASP A 1026 -21.54 13.83 44.77
N TYR A 1027 -21.21 13.04 43.75
CA TYR A 1027 -21.51 13.35 42.36
C TYR A 1027 -22.43 12.31 41.73
N PRO A 1028 -23.38 12.71 40.87
CA PRO A 1028 -24.23 11.79 40.12
C PRO A 1028 -23.47 11.19 38.92
N VAL A 1029 -22.39 10.47 39.20
CA VAL A 1029 -21.56 9.76 38.22
C VAL A 1029 -21.51 8.28 38.59
N ARG A 1030 -21.72 7.41 37.60
CA ARG A 1030 -21.65 5.97 37.74
C ARG A 1030 -20.63 5.39 36.76
N ILE A 1031 -19.93 4.36 37.20
CA ILE A 1031 -19.01 3.57 36.38
C ILE A 1031 -19.40 2.11 36.58
N PRO A 1032 -19.67 1.33 35.51
CA PRO A 1032 -20.01 -0.09 35.64
C PRO A 1032 -18.95 -0.83 36.47
N PRO A 1033 -19.34 -1.79 37.33
CA PRO A 1033 -18.43 -2.40 38.33
C PRO A 1033 -17.23 -3.13 37.71
N ASP A 1034 -17.38 -3.64 36.49
CA ASP A 1034 -16.32 -4.35 35.76
C ASP A 1034 -15.38 -3.39 34.98
N SER A 1035 -15.61 -2.08 35.05
CA SER A 1035 -14.83 -1.07 34.33
C SER A 1035 -13.72 -0.46 35.19
N GLN A 1036 -12.52 -0.37 34.63
CA GLN A 1036 -11.34 0.27 35.24
C GLN A 1036 -11.07 1.67 34.66
N VAL A 1037 -12.08 2.30 34.06
CA VAL A 1037 -11.93 3.56 33.32
C VAL A 1037 -11.82 4.77 34.24
N GLN A 1038 -11.11 5.81 33.81
CA GLN A 1038 -11.14 7.12 34.45
C GLN A 1038 -11.97 8.08 33.59
N ILE A 1039 -12.89 8.82 34.20
CA ILE A 1039 -13.80 9.74 33.49
C ILE A 1039 -13.44 11.19 33.82
N PRO A 1040 -12.81 11.94 32.89
CA PRO A 1040 -12.71 13.37 33.00
C PRO A 1040 -14.07 14.03 32.69
N ARG A 1041 -14.49 14.99 33.53
CA ARG A 1041 -15.68 15.81 33.33
C ARG A 1041 -15.34 17.29 33.48
N ARG A 1042 -16.00 18.14 32.69
CA ARG A 1042 -16.07 19.58 32.93
C ARG A 1042 -17.26 19.90 33.83
N ALA A 1043 -17.07 20.78 34.80
CA ALA A 1043 -18.12 21.30 35.66
C ALA A 1043 -18.07 22.82 35.70
N ILE A 1044 -19.23 23.45 35.72
CA ILE A 1044 -19.37 24.91 35.82
C ILE A 1044 -19.88 25.23 37.22
N LEU A 1045 -19.07 25.90 38.03
CA LEU A 1045 -19.48 26.47 39.30
C LEU A 1045 -20.03 27.87 39.05
N SER A 1046 -21.28 28.12 39.39
CA SER A 1046 -21.92 29.44 39.27
C SER A 1046 -22.52 29.86 40.61
N CYS A 1047 -22.17 31.06 41.06
CA CYS A 1047 -22.75 31.70 42.24
C CYS A 1047 -23.58 32.91 41.81
N GLY A 1048 -24.78 33.07 42.39
CA GLY A 1048 -25.66 34.20 42.09
C GLY A 1048 -25.73 35.20 43.25
N GLU A 1049 -25.62 36.49 42.93
CA GLU A 1049 -25.74 37.57 43.92
C GLU A 1049 -27.15 37.64 44.53
N ALA A 1050 -28.19 37.47 43.70
CA ALA A 1050 -29.60 37.60 44.12
C ALA A 1050 -30.06 36.46 45.05
N THR A 1051 -29.53 35.24 44.88
CA THR A 1051 -29.93 34.06 45.66
C THR A 1051 -28.93 33.71 46.75
N GLY A 1052 -27.69 34.20 46.66
CA GLY A 1052 -26.57 33.79 47.50
C GLY A 1052 -26.17 32.31 47.34
N GLN A 1053 -26.80 31.59 46.41
CA GLN A 1053 -26.59 30.16 46.18
C GLN A 1053 -25.53 29.93 45.11
N CYS A 1054 -24.69 28.93 45.34
CA CYS A 1054 -23.72 28.42 44.38
C CYS A 1054 -24.13 27.02 43.93
N LEU A 1055 -24.14 26.80 42.62
CA LEU A 1055 -24.49 25.53 41.99
C LEU A 1055 -23.31 25.06 41.12
N LEU A 1056 -22.97 23.78 41.24
CA LEU A 1056 -21.99 23.14 40.38
C LEU A 1056 -22.73 22.24 39.38
N VAL A 1057 -22.60 22.56 38.10
CA VAL A 1057 -23.28 21.84 37.03
C VAL A 1057 -22.28 21.01 36.24
N LEU A 1058 -22.45 19.69 36.22
CA LEU A 1058 -21.68 18.82 35.33
C LEU A 1058 -22.13 19.04 33.88
N VAL A 1059 -21.17 19.34 33.01
CA VAL A 1059 -21.43 19.51 31.57
C VAL A 1059 -21.62 18.12 30.95
N LEU A 1060 -22.63 17.99 30.09
CA LEU A 1060 -22.82 16.77 29.30
C LEU A 1060 -21.64 16.59 28.36
N VAL A 1061 -21.17 15.36 28.21
CA VAL A 1061 -19.93 15.08 27.45
C VAL A 1061 -20.07 15.43 25.96
N VAL A 1062 -21.29 15.34 25.43
CA VAL A 1062 -21.65 15.77 24.06
C VAL A 1062 -21.51 17.29 23.83
N ASN A 1063 -21.60 18.10 24.88
CA ASN A 1063 -21.47 19.57 24.81
C ASN A 1063 -20.08 20.06 25.22
N ALA A 1064 -19.26 19.19 25.82
CA ALA A 1064 -17.91 19.54 26.24
C ALA A 1064 -16.92 19.65 25.07
N ALA A 1065 -17.13 18.87 24.00
CA ALA A 1065 -16.26 18.87 22.81
C ALA A 1065 -16.45 20.12 21.91
N SER A 1066 -17.68 20.63 21.79
CA SER A 1066 -18.03 21.71 20.84
C SER A 1066 -17.52 23.10 21.23
N ARG A 1067 -17.20 23.34 22.51
CA ARG A 1067 -16.57 24.59 22.97
C ARG A 1067 -15.03 24.57 22.99
N ILE A 1068 -14.39 23.40 22.83
CA ILE A 1068 -12.92 23.33 22.76
C ILE A 1068 -12.43 23.57 21.32
N VAL A 1069 -13.27 23.34 20.31
CA VAL A 1069 -12.97 23.65 18.90
C VAL A 1069 -13.21 25.14 18.56
N THR A 1070 -13.75 25.94 19.49
CA THR A 1070 -14.12 27.35 19.27
C THR A 1070 -13.55 28.35 20.27
N LEU A 1071 -12.39 28.05 20.87
CA LEU A 1071 -11.56 29.03 21.56
C LEU A 1071 -10.13 28.98 20.98
N PRO A 1072 -9.47 30.15 20.83
CA PRO A 1072 -8.36 30.38 19.90
C PRO A 1072 -7.11 29.54 20.13
#